data_AF-A0A1M5TQW1-F1
#
_entry.id   AF-A0A1M5TQW1-F1
#
_cell.length_a   1.000
_cell.length_b   1.000
_cell.length_c   1.000
_cell.angle_alpha   90.00
_cell.angle_beta   90.00
_cell.angle_gamma   90.00
#
_symmetry.space_group_name_H-M   'P 1'
#
loop_
_entity.id
_entity.type
_entity.pdbx_description
1 polymer ?
#
loop_
_entity_poly.entity_id
_entity_poly.type
_entity_poly.pdbx_seq_one_letter_code
_entity_poly.pdbx_strand_id
1 'polypeptide(L)'
;MKKMLTPLLVLLGAAVGAQQMTIPALEATPIDQALKIDGYFTEDAWMNAKEATGFWTNFPADTTLAKGQTVVRVLYDHDFVYIGAVLYNHTSVGRYVASSLRRDYPFAENDAFGVILDTYRDQTNGYGFYVSAYGVQREEQIFAGITTDGTWDTKWYSAVSQDSASWSVEMAIPLKYVRFKEAMNEWNINFVRNDIAANERSSWARVPRNFSMINLAYHGTLEWPEHLKRVKKNYSIIPSLTYAASQTADDAIGTHARLSLDGKISITSALNLDVTINPDFSQAEVDQVQLNITRFELVFPEKRFFFIENSDLFSQFGIQQTGTSTIRPFYSRRIGLQYNAARSQWERTPLLGGLRLSGKINKNLRVGAMSVQTDALDTPAEQSGATLKFPSQNYSVLAVQQKVFSRSNIGIIVENRQAMKPDSVARFSFDQRNYNRLIGAEYNLASANNTWTGKVFTNYTWDHRDKIANAQGVWLSRNTLRSASYVGYTKAGKEFQPDMGFVPRNNFSNFYTEADYKFYTKKPAAKLNFVAPIIHYDIYLDSLGKKTDHQWRYGLYVTFKNTAYFYLLGWNEYTRLTAPFNPAQTEGPMLPPGSVHRYAAVSLYYETDFRKNRFGTLWIKTGQYFNGNFVQVTVNLNQKVQPWGTVGLNVDFNRIQLPKPYANNTLYAIGPKADISFSKSLFFNTIVQYNNQNENLNVYARVQWRFRPLSDFYIIYTNNHDVNPWLRRDQALTAKLVYWL
;
A
#
# COMPACT_ATOMS: atom_id res chain seq x y z
N MET A 1 -8.60 -29.65 -37.26
CA MET A 1 -7.28 -30.28 -37.46
C MET A 1 -6.34 -29.28 -38.14
N LYS A 2 -5.16 -29.08 -37.54
CA LYS A 2 -3.94 -28.49 -38.13
C LYS A 2 -4.03 -27.07 -38.73
N LYS A 3 -3.59 -26.08 -37.94
CA LYS A 3 -2.43 -25.18 -38.19
C LYS A 3 -2.65 -23.81 -37.54
N MET A 4 -1.88 -23.54 -36.48
CA MET A 4 -1.12 -22.30 -36.22
C MET A 4 -0.69 -22.30 -34.75
N LEU A 5 0.38 -23.04 -34.48
CA LEU A 5 1.18 -22.97 -33.25
C LEU A 5 2.53 -22.39 -33.67
N THR A 6 2.82 -21.17 -33.17
CA THR A 6 4.13 -20.60 -32.80
C THR A 6 5.30 -20.59 -33.81
N PRO A 7 6.21 -19.60 -33.79
CA PRO A 7 6.87 -19.01 -32.59
C PRO A 7 6.59 -17.50 -32.46
N LEU A 8 6.43 -16.79 -31.33
CA LEU A 8 6.99 -16.85 -29.95
C LEU A 8 8.44 -17.29 -29.84
N LEU A 9 9.35 -16.64 -30.59
CA LEU A 9 10.80 -16.76 -30.36
C LEU A 9 11.58 -15.62 -31.05
N VAL A 10 11.37 -14.36 -30.64
CA VAL A 10 12.34 -13.27 -30.88
C VAL A 10 12.33 -12.34 -29.66
N LEU A 11 13.03 -12.73 -28.59
CA LEU A 11 13.34 -11.85 -27.45
C LEU A 11 14.62 -12.30 -26.73
N LEU A 12 15.58 -12.85 -27.47
CA LEU A 12 16.92 -13.19 -26.99
C LEU A 12 17.95 -12.44 -27.82
N GLY A 13 18.80 -11.67 -27.14
CA GLY A 13 20.05 -11.16 -27.71
C GLY A 13 20.15 -9.64 -27.84
N ALA A 14 19.95 -8.89 -26.75
CA ALA A 14 20.60 -7.59 -26.59
C ALA A 14 21.44 -7.62 -25.31
N ALA A 15 22.59 -8.30 -25.40
CA ALA A 15 23.67 -8.13 -24.45
C ALA A 15 24.32 -6.77 -24.72
N VAL A 16 23.73 -5.71 -24.18
CA VAL A 16 24.43 -4.42 -24.04
C VAL A 16 25.37 -4.60 -22.86
N GLY A 17 26.68 -4.50 -23.12
CA GLY A 17 27.71 -4.51 -22.09
C GLY A 17 27.40 -3.47 -21.02
N ALA A 18 26.93 -3.94 -19.86
CA ALA A 18 26.89 -3.14 -18.67
C ALA A 18 28.30 -3.12 -18.10
N GLN A 19 28.87 -1.92 -17.93
CA GLN A 19 29.99 -1.72 -17.00
C GLN A 19 29.61 -2.40 -15.69
N GLN A 20 30.38 -3.41 -15.29
CA GLN A 20 30.14 -4.18 -14.09
C GLN A 20 30.33 -3.23 -12.91
N MET A 21 29.23 -2.71 -12.36
CA MET A 21 29.29 -1.91 -11.14
C MET A 21 29.85 -2.82 -10.05
N THR A 22 30.94 -2.38 -9.41
CA THR A 22 31.47 -3.04 -8.22
C THR A 22 30.39 -3.03 -7.14
N ILE A 23 29.97 -4.24 -6.75
CA ILE A 23 29.02 -4.43 -5.65
C ILE A 23 29.82 -4.24 -4.35
N PRO A 24 29.50 -3.23 -3.52
CA PRO A 24 30.24 -3.03 -2.28
C PRO A 24 29.88 -4.14 -1.28
N ALA A 25 30.85 -4.51 -0.44
CA ALA A 25 30.70 -5.51 0.62
C ALA A 25 31.10 -4.90 1.96
N LEU A 26 30.42 -5.33 3.03
CA LEU A 26 30.69 -4.95 4.41
C LEU A 26 30.65 -6.21 5.26
N GLU A 27 31.69 -6.44 6.06
CA GLU A 27 31.72 -7.52 7.04
C GLU A 27 31.12 -7.03 8.36
N ALA A 28 30.11 -7.75 8.89
CA ALA A 28 29.55 -7.48 10.20
C ALA A 28 30.50 -7.99 11.30
N THR A 29 30.68 -7.23 12.38
CA THR A 29 31.59 -7.62 13.47
C THR A 29 30.80 -8.29 14.62
N PRO A 30 31.15 -9.53 15.01
CA PRO A 30 30.50 -10.21 16.13
C PRO A 30 30.86 -9.55 17.46
N ILE A 31 29.91 -9.55 18.41
CA ILE A 31 30.09 -9.06 19.77
C ILE A 31 29.47 -10.01 20.80
N ASP A 32 30.05 -10.03 22.01
CA ASP A 32 29.58 -10.88 23.11
C ASP A 32 28.82 -10.13 24.20
N GLN A 33 28.77 -8.79 24.11
CA GLN A 33 28.11 -7.92 25.09
C GLN A 33 27.03 -7.07 24.41
N ALA A 34 25.86 -6.99 25.04
CA ALA A 34 24.77 -6.16 24.55
C ALA A 34 25.15 -4.68 24.63
N LEU A 35 24.84 -3.93 23.58
CA LEU A 35 25.09 -2.49 23.50
C LEU A 35 23.96 -1.69 24.15
N LYS A 36 24.33 -0.54 24.73
CA LYS A 36 23.36 0.43 25.23
C LYS A 36 22.97 1.36 24.08
N ILE A 37 21.75 1.21 23.59
CA ILE A 37 21.23 2.03 22.49
C ILE A 37 20.86 3.42 23.01
N ASP A 38 21.79 4.37 22.91
CA ASP A 38 21.62 5.76 23.36
C ASP A 38 22.01 6.83 22.32
N GLY A 39 22.49 6.40 21.15
CA GLY A 39 22.82 7.24 20.01
C GLY A 39 24.28 7.69 20.00
N TYR A 40 25.09 7.30 20.99
CA TYR A 40 26.51 7.60 21.07
C TYR A 40 27.36 6.38 20.73
N PHE A 41 28.54 6.61 20.17
CA PHE A 41 29.46 5.56 19.70
C PHE A 41 30.61 5.43 20.71
N THR A 42 30.27 5.20 21.98
CA THR A 42 31.24 5.23 23.08
C THR A 42 31.91 3.89 23.35
N GLU A 43 31.26 2.80 22.95
CA GLU A 43 31.70 1.44 23.16
C GLU A 43 32.82 1.03 22.20
N ASP A 44 33.85 0.34 22.71
CA ASP A 44 35.00 -0.12 21.93
C ASP A 44 34.61 -1.00 20.73
N ALA A 45 33.49 -1.72 20.83
CA ALA A 45 32.96 -2.53 19.74
C ALA A 45 32.69 -1.69 18.48
N TRP A 46 32.19 -0.46 18.62
CA TRP A 46 31.95 0.43 17.49
C TRP A 46 33.26 0.89 16.84
N MET A 47 34.31 1.09 17.61
CA MET A 47 35.61 1.57 17.10
C MET A 47 36.38 0.50 16.32
N ASN A 48 36.13 -0.78 16.62
CA ASN A 48 36.79 -1.92 15.96
C ASN A 48 36.04 -2.44 14.72
N ALA A 49 34.80 -1.97 14.49
CA ALA A 49 33.98 -2.47 13.40
C ALA A 49 34.42 -1.94 12.03
N LYS A 50 34.18 -2.72 10.97
CA LYS A 50 34.38 -2.26 9.59
C LYS A 50 33.39 -1.16 9.23
N GLU A 51 33.81 -0.26 8.35
CA GLU A 51 33.03 0.91 7.95
C GLU A 51 32.55 0.81 6.49
N ALA A 52 31.26 1.04 6.28
CA ALA A 52 30.69 1.38 4.99
C ALA A 52 30.74 2.90 4.80
N THR A 53 31.52 3.35 3.82
CA THR A 53 31.70 4.76 3.46
C THR A 53 31.48 4.98 1.95
N GLY A 54 31.65 6.21 1.47
CA GLY A 54 31.61 6.50 0.02
C GLY A 54 30.21 6.44 -0.59
N PHE A 55 29.22 7.00 0.11
CA PHE A 55 27.82 6.97 -0.33
C PHE A 55 27.66 7.70 -1.67
N TRP A 56 26.91 7.09 -2.58
CA TRP A 56 26.53 7.64 -3.88
C TRP A 56 25.32 8.54 -3.73
N THR A 57 25.30 9.65 -4.46
CA THR A 57 24.06 10.39 -4.64
C THR A 57 23.10 9.54 -5.51
N ASN A 58 21.79 9.59 -5.24
CA ASN A 58 20.72 9.07 -6.11
C ASN A 58 19.92 10.24 -6.70
N PHE A 59 19.71 11.30 -5.91
CA PHE A 59 19.13 12.56 -6.35
C PHE A 59 19.93 13.75 -5.80
N PRO A 60 20.23 14.78 -6.60
CA PRO A 60 19.75 15.02 -7.97
C PRO A 60 20.51 14.26 -9.05
N ALA A 61 21.60 13.57 -8.71
CA ALA A 61 22.34 12.76 -9.67
C ALA A 61 22.90 11.47 -9.13
N ASP A 62 22.94 10.44 -9.96
CA ASP A 62 23.44 9.09 -9.64
C ASP A 62 24.85 8.81 -10.20
N THR A 63 25.63 9.86 -10.45
CA THR A 63 26.97 9.77 -11.06
C THR A 63 28.07 10.37 -10.17
N THR A 64 27.72 10.84 -8.98
CA THR A 64 28.62 11.51 -8.04
C THR A 64 28.42 10.97 -6.63
N LEU A 65 29.45 11.09 -5.78
CA LEU A 65 29.31 10.84 -4.35
C LEU A 65 28.40 11.90 -3.70
N ALA A 66 27.74 11.51 -2.61
CA ALA A 66 26.94 12.38 -1.77
C ALA A 66 27.78 13.51 -1.17
N LYS A 67 27.19 14.69 -1.00
CA LYS A 67 27.88 15.79 -0.31
C LYS A 67 27.79 15.61 1.20
N GLY A 68 26.63 15.17 1.69
CA GLY A 68 26.46 14.72 3.07
C GLY A 68 26.90 13.26 3.19
N GLN A 69 28.20 13.01 3.41
CA GLN A 69 28.71 11.65 3.57
C GLN A 69 28.13 10.98 4.82
N THR A 70 28.06 9.65 4.77
CA THR A 70 27.54 8.80 5.83
C THR A 70 28.54 7.67 6.06
N VAL A 71 28.78 7.35 7.34
CA VAL A 71 29.62 6.24 7.77
C VAL A 71 28.74 5.28 8.54
N VAL A 72 28.75 4.01 8.15
CA VAL A 72 27.92 2.97 8.79
C VAL A 72 28.78 1.81 9.27
N ARG A 73 28.44 1.28 10.44
CA ARG A 73 29.04 0.10 11.05
C ARG A 73 27.94 -0.90 11.40
N VAL A 74 28.24 -2.19 11.29
CA VAL A 74 27.30 -3.27 11.62
C VAL A 74 27.95 -4.21 12.61
N LEU A 75 27.29 -4.41 13.74
CA LEU A 75 27.64 -5.37 14.78
C LEU A 75 26.52 -6.40 14.92
N TYR A 76 26.79 -7.56 15.50
CA TYR A 76 25.75 -8.54 15.78
C TYR A 76 26.11 -9.48 16.93
N ASP A 77 25.07 -9.99 17.59
CA ASP A 77 25.15 -11.08 18.55
C ASP A 77 24.10 -12.16 18.21
N HIS A 78 23.77 -13.02 19.18
CA HIS A 78 22.81 -14.10 19.01
C HIS A 78 21.34 -13.64 18.96
N ASP A 79 21.05 -12.41 19.41
CA ASP A 79 19.70 -11.87 19.56
C ASP A 79 19.42 -10.70 18.61
N PHE A 80 20.44 -9.90 18.25
CA PHE A 80 20.31 -8.63 17.55
C PHE A 80 21.33 -8.45 16.42
N VAL A 81 20.88 -7.71 15.40
CA VAL A 81 21.77 -6.99 14.50
C VAL A 81 21.76 -5.52 14.91
N TYR A 82 22.94 -4.96 15.15
CA TYR A 82 23.14 -3.58 15.51
C TYR A 82 23.65 -2.79 14.31
N ILE A 83 23.05 -1.63 14.05
CA ILE A 83 23.49 -0.70 13.00
C ILE A 83 23.79 0.64 13.63
N GLY A 84 25.01 1.11 13.46
CA GLY A 84 25.45 2.43 13.86
C GLY A 84 25.75 3.27 12.62
N ALA A 85 25.14 4.45 12.49
CA ALA A 85 25.41 5.39 11.41
C ALA A 85 25.75 6.79 11.92
N VAL A 86 26.75 7.43 11.33
CA VAL A 86 27.07 8.85 11.49
C VAL A 86 26.79 9.58 10.17
N LEU A 87 25.89 10.55 10.20
CA LEU A 87 25.39 11.29 9.04
C LEU A 87 25.91 12.72 9.08
N TYR A 88 26.98 13.00 8.32
CA TYR A 88 27.58 14.34 8.30
C TYR A 88 26.69 15.36 7.58
N ASN A 89 26.56 16.54 8.18
CA ASN A 89 25.83 17.66 7.62
C ASN A 89 26.69 18.33 6.54
N HIS A 90 26.10 18.60 5.38
CA HIS A 90 26.73 19.45 4.35
C HIS A 90 26.16 20.88 4.39
N THR A 91 24.83 21.01 4.34
CA THR A 91 24.13 22.32 4.34
C THR A 91 23.07 22.49 5.43
N SER A 92 22.77 21.41 6.17
CA SER A 92 21.56 21.29 6.99
C SER A 92 21.80 21.42 8.50
N VAL A 93 22.89 22.06 8.93
CA VAL A 93 23.33 22.13 10.34
C VAL A 93 22.19 22.55 11.28
N GLY A 94 21.75 21.64 12.15
CA GLY A 94 20.70 21.86 13.15
C GLY A 94 19.30 22.14 12.59
N ARG A 95 19.04 21.87 11.30
CA ARG A 95 17.77 22.17 10.60
C ARG A 95 17.21 20.95 9.88
N TYR A 96 17.23 19.79 10.55
CA TYR A 96 16.55 18.59 10.06
C TYR A 96 15.06 18.87 9.87
N VAL A 97 14.41 18.17 8.95
CA VAL A 97 12.97 18.25 8.65
C VAL A 97 12.28 17.03 9.22
N ALA A 98 11.20 17.26 9.97
CA ALA A 98 10.32 16.20 10.46
C ALA A 98 8.85 16.60 10.38
N SER A 99 8.01 15.68 9.88
CA SER A 99 6.57 15.90 9.73
C SER A 99 5.78 15.54 11.00
N SER A 100 6.27 14.61 11.83
CA SER A 100 5.67 14.25 13.11
C SER A 100 6.66 13.51 14.02
N LEU A 101 6.34 13.37 15.31
CA LEU A 101 7.02 12.46 16.25
C LEU A 101 6.37 11.06 16.28
N ARG A 102 5.40 10.80 15.40
CA ARG A 102 4.68 9.52 15.31
C ARG A 102 5.43 8.55 14.41
N ARG A 103 5.45 7.28 14.84
CA ARG A 103 5.93 6.15 14.02
C ARG A 103 5.29 6.16 12.63
N ASP A 104 5.99 5.63 11.65
CA ASP A 104 5.51 5.43 10.27
C ASP A 104 5.29 6.74 9.49
N TYR A 105 6.14 7.72 9.79
CA TYR A 105 6.22 8.97 9.06
C TYR A 105 6.54 8.74 7.56
N PRO A 106 6.09 9.63 6.65
CA PRO A 106 6.46 9.53 5.23
C PRO A 106 7.97 9.75 5.03
N PHE A 107 8.72 8.70 4.65
CA PHE A 107 10.18 8.75 4.50
C PHE A 107 10.61 9.90 3.57
N ALA A 108 9.89 10.09 2.46
CA ALA A 108 10.17 11.13 1.48
C ALA A 108 10.08 12.57 2.03
N GLU A 109 9.35 12.80 3.14
CA GLU A 109 9.11 14.14 3.70
C GLU A 109 10.00 14.49 4.89
N ASN A 110 10.89 13.57 5.29
CA ASN A 110 11.65 13.65 6.54
C ASN A 110 13.14 13.41 6.31
N ASP A 111 13.97 14.10 7.08
CA ASP A 111 15.39 13.75 7.22
C ASP A 111 15.50 12.42 7.96
N ALA A 112 16.03 11.41 7.28
CA ALA A 112 15.99 10.03 7.74
C ALA A 112 17.14 9.18 7.21
N PHE A 113 17.54 8.20 8.03
CA PHE A 113 18.44 7.11 7.69
C PHE A 113 17.64 5.82 7.57
N GLY A 114 18.02 4.95 6.64
CA GLY A 114 17.36 3.69 6.37
C GLY A 114 18.32 2.54 6.13
N VAL A 115 17.94 1.34 6.57
CA VAL A 115 18.61 0.07 6.34
C VAL A 115 17.66 -0.84 5.57
N ILE A 116 18.07 -1.25 4.36
CA ILE A 116 17.26 -2.11 3.48
C ILE A 116 17.90 -3.49 3.44
N LEU A 117 17.17 -4.50 3.90
CA LEU A 117 17.65 -5.87 4.07
C LEU A 117 16.93 -6.83 3.11
N ASP A 118 17.70 -7.58 2.33
CA ASP A 118 17.24 -8.79 1.65
C ASP A 118 17.97 -10.00 2.27
N THR A 119 17.32 -10.56 3.28
CA THR A 119 17.81 -11.64 4.16
C THR A 119 17.76 -13.03 3.52
N TYR A 120 17.26 -13.13 2.29
CA TYR A 120 17.20 -14.36 1.51
C TYR A 120 18.07 -14.32 0.26
N ARG A 121 18.61 -13.15 -0.07
CA ARG A 121 19.33 -12.86 -1.31
C ARG A 121 18.53 -13.24 -2.54
N ASP A 122 17.23 -12.94 -2.51
CA ASP A 122 16.33 -13.24 -3.61
C ASP A 122 16.00 -12.02 -4.49
N GLN A 123 16.37 -10.82 -4.04
CA GLN A 123 16.16 -9.51 -4.68
C GLN A 123 14.69 -9.21 -5.02
N THR A 124 13.78 -9.85 -4.30
CA THR A 124 12.33 -9.72 -4.47
C THR A 124 11.62 -9.44 -3.16
N ASN A 125 12.10 -9.96 -2.04
CA ASN A 125 11.50 -9.81 -0.72
C ASN A 125 12.52 -9.26 0.28
N GLY A 126 12.12 -8.30 1.10
CA GLY A 126 13.03 -7.68 2.06
C GLY A 126 12.31 -6.86 3.12
N TYR A 127 13.09 -6.12 3.90
CA TYR A 127 12.64 -5.26 4.98
C TYR A 127 13.35 -3.91 4.88
N GLY A 128 12.63 -2.83 5.16
CA GLY A 128 13.20 -1.51 5.38
C GLY A 128 13.04 -1.12 6.85
N PHE A 129 14.10 -0.63 7.49
CA PHE A 129 14.07 -0.04 8.83
C PHE A 129 14.61 1.37 8.77
N TYR A 130 13.88 2.34 9.31
CA TYR A 130 14.18 3.76 9.15
C TYR A 130 14.08 4.52 10.46
N VAL A 131 15.00 5.44 10.68
CA VAL A 131 15.01 6.35 11.82
C VAL A 131 15.11 7.79 11.31
N SER A 132 14.22 8.67 11.76
CA SER A 132 14.31 10.10 11.46
C SER A 132 15.41 10.76 12.30
N ALA A 133 15.85 11.95 11.90
CA ALA A 133 16.77 12.73 12.72
C ALA A 133 16.25 12.99 14.15
N TYR A 134 14.94 12.91 14.40
CA TYR A 134 14.34 13.07 15.73
C TYR A 134 14.13 11.73 16.49
N GLY A 135 14.70 10.63 16.00
CA GLY A 135 14.61 9.31 16.61
C GLY A 135 13.21 8.70 16.52
N VAL A 136 12.46 9.04 15.47
CA VAL A 136 11.17 8.44 15.16
C VAL A 136 11.41 7.22 14.27
N GLN A 137 10.77 6.11 14.58
CA GLN A 137 10.94 4.83 13.88
C GLN A 137 9.92 4.68 12.74
N ARG A 138 10.30 3.92 11.73
CA ARG A 138 9.43 3.39 10.67
C ARG A 138 10.00 2.07 10.16
N GLU A 139 9.14 1.18 9.70
CA GLU A 139 9.53 -0.03 9.01
C GLU A 139 8.59 -0.32 7.82
N GLU A 140 9.01 -1.21 6.94
CA GLU A 140 8.16 -1.71 5.86
C GLU A 140 8.62 -3.09 5.36
N GLN A 141 7.69 -3.87 4.83
CA GLN A 141 8.02 -5.04 4.02
C GLN A 141 8.22 -4.62 2.56
N ILE A 142 9.20 -5.22 1.90
CA ILE A 142 9.46 -5.03 0.48
C ILE A 142 9.09 -6.31 -0.26
N PHE A 143 8.35 -6.19 -1.36
CA PHE A 143 8.00 -7.27 -2.28
C PHE A 143 8.14 -6.82 -3.73
N ALA A 144 8.15 -7.78 -4.66
CA ALA A 144 8.48 -7.56 -6.08
C ALA A 144 9.79 -6.77 -6.31
N GLY A 145 10.67 -6.73 -5.30
CA GLY A 145 11.96 -6.05 -5.31
C GLY A 145 11.94 -4.53 -5.16
N ILE A 146 10.77 -3.88 -5.22
CA ILE A 146 10.65 -2.41 -5.20
C ILE A 146 9.38 -1.88 -4.52
N THR A 147 8.38 -2.72 -4.29
CA THR A 147 7.09 -2.29 -3.73
C THR A 147 7.12 -2.45 -2.23
N THR A 148 6.59 -1.47 -1.49
CA THR A 148 6.63 -1.46 -0.03
C THR A 148 5.24 -1.55 0.57
N ASP A 149 5.16 -2.16 1.74
CA ASP A 149 4.03 -2.10 2.65
C ASP A 149 4.52 -1.62 4.02
N GLY A 150 4.26 -0.35 4.31
CA GLY A 150 4.58 0.30 5.58
C GLY A 150 3.51 0.14 6.65
N THR A 151 2.53 -0.76 6.46
CA THR A 151 1.55 -1.12 7.51
C THR A 151 2.05 -2.26 8.40
N TRP A 152 3.16 -2.91 8.02
CA TRP A 152 3.80 -3.94 8.81
C TRP A 152 4.65 -3.33 9.91
N ASP A 153 4.20 -3.49 11.16
CA ASP A 153 4.92 -3.05 12.34
C ASP A 153 5.68 -4.18 13.03
N THR A 154 6.85 -3.86 13.59
CA THR A 154 7.64 -4.81 14.37
C THR A 154 8.41 -4.16 15.52
N LYS A 155 8.82 -4.95 16.51
CA LYS A 155 9.54 -4.44 17.70
C LYS A 155 11.04 -4.36 17.43
N TRP A 156 11.60 -3.16 17.55
CA TRP A 156 13.04 -2.89 17.46
C TRP A 156 13.37 -1.57 18.18
N TYR A 157 14.64 -1.32 18.44
CA TYR A 157 15.08 -0.18 19.26
C TYR A 157 15.98 0.75 18.44
N SER A 158 15.89 2.05 18.74
CA SER A 158 16.79 3.04 18.16
C SER A 158 16.98 4.23 19.07
N ALA A 159 18.14 4.84 18.98
CA ALA A 159 18.43 6.12 19.61
C ALA A 159 19.18 7.02 18.62
N VAL A 160 19.02 8.33 18.83
CA VAL A 160 19.61 9.36 17.98
C VAL A 160 20.24 10.42 18.85
N SER A 161 21.46 10.80 18.49
CA SER A 161 22.13 11.98 19.01
C SER A 161 22.38 12.96 17.87
N GLN A 162 22.34 14.26 18.18
CA GLN A 162 22.56 15.32 17.20
C GLN A 162 23.67 16.24 17.71
N ASP A 163 24.56 16.63 16.80
CA ASP A 163 25.56 17.66 17.03
C ASP A 163 25.52 18.70 15.89
N SER A 164 26.43 19.67 15.89
CA SER A 164 26.46 20.71 14.86
C SER A 164 26.98 20.20 13.49
N ALA A 165 27.89 19.24 13.48
CA ALA A 165 28.52 18.69 12.29
C ALA A 165 27.78 17.46 11.72
N SER A 166 27.01 16.74 12.54
CA SER A 166 26.42 15.46 12.21
C SER A 166 25.23 15.11 13.10
N TRP A 167 24.54 14.04 12.75
CA TRP A 167 23.69 13.30 13.68
C TRP A 167 24.01 11.83 13.56
N SER A 168 23.83 11.11 14.65
CA SER A 168 24.20 9.71 14.78
C SER A 168 22.98 8.88 15.16
N VAL A 169 22.93 7.65 14.64
CA VAL A 169 21.85 6.70 14.86
C VAL A 169 22.44 5.40 15.34
N GLU A 170 21.86 4.86 16.40
CA GLU A 170 22.02 3.45 16.77
C GLU A 170 20.69 2.74 16.58
N MET A 171 20.72 1.54 16.00
CA MET A 171 19.58 0.66 15.80
C MET A 171 19.93 -0.72 16.35
N ALA A 172 19.00 -1.33 17.08
CA ALA A 172 19.07 -2.73 17.48
C ALA A 172 17.83 -3.47 16.95
N ILE A 173 18.05 -4.32 15.95
CA ILE A 173 17.02 -5.09 15.24
C ILE A 173 17.04 -6.53 15.76
N PRO A 174 16.02 -6.98 16.50
CA PRO A 174 16.00 -8.35 17.01
C PRO A 174 15.86 -9.36 15.88
N LEU A 175 16.76 -10.34 15.83
CA LEU A 175 16.76 -11.44 14.85
C LEU A 175 15.47 -12.27 14.91
N LYS A 176 14.79 -12.29 16.06
CA LYS A 176 13.49 -12.98 16.20
C LYS A 176 12.37 -12.32 15.39
N TYR A 177 12.44 -11.04 15.05
CA TYR A 177 11.37 -10.38 14.29
C TYR A 177 11.66 -10.22 12.80
N VAL A 178 12.91 -10.42 12.39
CA VAL A 178 13.30 -10.46 10.98
C VAL A 178 13.29 -11.91 10.53
N ARG A 179 12.69 -12.19 9.36
CA ARG A 179 12.74 -13.54 8.79
C ARG A 179 13.96 -13.67 7.90
N PHE A 180 14.73 -14.74 8.07
CA PHE A 180 15.98 -14.95 7.35
C PHE A 180 16.26 -16.42 7.09
N LYS A 181 17.15 -16.71 6.14
CA LYS A 181 17.63 -18.08 5.90
C LYS A 181 18.77 -18.42 6.86
N GLU A 182 18.60 -19.47 7.66
CA GLU A 182 19.65 -20.00 8.55
C GLU A 182 20.89 -20.45 7.78
N ALA A 183 22.05 -20.41 8.44
CA ALA A 183 23.35 -20.83 7.90
C ALA A 183 23.74 -20.13 6.58
N MET A 184 23.25 -18.91 6.38
CA MET A 184 23.62 -18.07 5.25
C MET A 184 24.75 -17.12 5.67
N ASN A 185 25.83 -17.08 4.89
CA ASN A 185 27.03 -16.28 5.21
C ASN A 185 26.91 -14.82 4.79
N GLU A 186 25.87 -14.49 4.03
CA GLU A 186 25.73 -13.17 3.44
C GLU A 186 24.27 -12.78 3.35
N TRP A 187 23.94 -11.54 3.68
CA TRP A 187 22.67 -10.90 3.26
C TRP A 187 22.95 -9.86 2.18
N ASN A 188 21.91 -9.50 1.42
CA ASN A 188 21.99 -8.32 0.56
C ASN A 188 21.55 -7.10 1.39
N ILE A 189 22.32 -6.01 1.38
CA ILE A 189 22.02 -4.81 2.16
C ILE A 189 22.19 -3.53 1.35
N ASN A 190 21.41 -2.51 1.68
CA ASN A 190 21.75 -1.14 1.32
C ASN A 190 21.45 -0.19 2.47
N PHE A 191 22.25 0.86 2.58
CA PHE A 191 22.03 1.96 3.50
C PHE A 191 21.59 3.17 2.70
N VAL A 192 20.53 3.84 3.14
CA VAL A 192 19.94 4.96 2.42
C VAL A 192 19.80 6.16 3.35
N ARG A 193 20.03 7.35 2.81
CA ARG A 193 19.84 8.62 3.51
C ARG A 193 18.95 9.52 2.68
N ASN A 194 17.94 10.07 3.32
CA ASN A 194 17.16 11.17 2.79
C ASN A 194 17.55 12.43 3.57
N ASP A 195 18.23 13.37 2.91
CA ASP A 195 18.57 14.68 3.45
C ASP A 195 17.65 15.72 2.80
N ILE A 196 16.45 15.83 3.35
CA ILE A 196 15.40 16.67 2.78
C ILE A 196 15.73 18.15 2.92
N ALA A 197 16.36 18.52 4.02
CA ALA A 197 16.89 19.87 4.22
C ALA A 197 17.88 20.26 3.11
N ALA A 198 18.78 19.35 2.69
CA ALA A 198 19.74 19.58 1.60
C ALA A 198 19.19 19.30 0.20
N ASN A 199 17.99 18.70 0.08
CA ASN A 199 17.43 18.19 -1.17
C ASN A 199 18.26 17.06 -1.82
N GLU A 200 18.89 16.24 -1.01
CA GLU A 200 19.81 15.19 -1.45
C GLU A 200 19.30 13.83 -0.98
N ARG A 201 19.39 12.83 -1.85
CA ARG A 201 19.17 11.43 -1.50
C ARG A 201 20.41 10.66 -1.84
N SER A 202 20.86 9.78 -0.96
CA SER A 202 22.07 9.01 -1.15
C SER A 202 21.93 7.58 -0.66
N SER A 203 22.75 6.69 -1.23
CA SER A 203 22.79 5.28 -0.87
C SER A 203 24.21 4.73 -0.90
N TRP A 204 24.49 3.72 -0.09
CA TRP A 204 25.81 3.09 -0.03
C TRP A 204 26.12 2.32 -1.31
N ALA A 205 25.25 1.38 -1.68
CA ALA A 205 25.29 0.77 -3.00
C ALA A 205 24.60 1.69 -4.01
N ARG A 206 25.21 1.84 -5.20
CA ARG A 206 24.74 2.77 -6.23
C ARG A 206 23.42 2.30 -6.84
N VAL A 207 22.37 3.09 -6.66
CA VAL A 207 21.05 2.86 -7.27
C VAL A 207 20.81 3.87 -8.40
N PRO A 208 20.51 3.43 -9.63
CA PRO A 208 20.19 4.34 -10.73
C PRO A 208 19.00 5.25 -10.38
N ARG A 209 19.08 6.54 -10.74
CA ARG A 209 18.10 7.56 -10.31
C ARG A 209 16.67 7.33 -10.78
N ASN A 210 16.45 6.48 -11.79
CA ASN A 210 15.12 6.12 -12.28
C ASN A 210 14.45 5.04 -11.42
N PHE A 211 15.17 4.49 -10.43
CA PHE A 211 14.65 3.58 -9.42
C PHE A 211 14.70 4.21 -8.03
N SER A 212 13.80 3.76 -7.16
CA SER A 212 13.85 4.09 -5.73
C SER A 212 15.06 3.44 -5.06
N MET A 213 15.62 4.08 -4.03
CA MET A 213 16.81 3.61 -3.30
C MET A 213 16.60 2.26 -2.59
N ILE A 214 15.34 1.85 -2.38
CA ILE A 214 14.95 0.56 -1.79
C ILE A 214 15.04 -0.63 -2.76
N ASN A 215 15.41 -0.40 -4.02
CA ASN A 215 15.37 -1.44 -5.04
C ASN A 215 16.39 -2.56 -4.75
N LEU A 216 15.88 -3.74 -4.41
CA LEU A 216 16.67 -4.89 -3.98
C LEU A 216 17.63 -5.43 -5.06
N ALA A 217 17.43 -5.04 -6.33
CA ALA A 217 18.33 -5.41 -7.43
C ALA A 217 19.72 -4.77 -7.34
N TYR A 218 19.88 -3.69 -6.56
CA TYR A 218 21.08 -2.84 -6.52
C TYR A 218 21.75 -2.80 -5.14
N HIS A 219 21.55 -3.84 -4.33
CA HIS A 219 22.14 -3.93 -2.99
C HIS A 219 23.61 -4.34 -3.03
N GLY A 220 24.34 -3.92 -2.00
CA GLY A 220 25.64 -4.49 -1.64
C GLY A 220 25.48 -5.80 -0.85
N THR A 221 26.60 -6.32 -0.36
CA THR A 221 26.66 -7.55 0.43
C THR A 221 26.99 -7.22 1.89
N LEU A 222 26.27 -7.83 2.83
CA LEU A 222 26.62 -7.88 4.25
C LEU A 222 27.11 -9.29 4.57
N GLU A 223 28.36 -9.43 4.98
CA GLU A 223 29.01 -10.72 5.26
C GLU A 223 28.93 -11.03 6.75
N TRP A 224 28.63 -12.29 7.07
CA TRP A 224 28.53 -12.84 8.42
C TRP A 224 29.72 -13.78 8.66
N PRO A 225 30.76 -13.35 9.39
CA PRO A 225 31.89 -14.20 9.75
C PRO A 225 31.46 -15.47 10.50
N GLU A 226 30.44 -15.35 11.35
CA GLU A 226 29.79 -16.46 12.03
C GLU A 226 28.32 -16.55 11.62
N HIS A 227 27.82 -17.76 11.44
CA HIS A 227 26.44 -17.96 11.00
C HIS A 227 25.43 -17.49 12.05
N LEU A 228 24.45 -16.70 11.61
CA LEU A 228 23.28 -16.36 12.42
C LEU A 228 22.48 -17.63 12.75
N LYS A 229 22.16 -17.80 14.04
CA LYS A 229 21.40 -18.94 14.56
C LYS A 229 19.92 -18.58 14.73
N ARG A 230 19.06 -19.59 14.63
CA ARG A 230 17.62 -19.44 14.89
C ARG A 230 17.36 -19.14 16.37
N VAL A 231 16.48 -18.17 16.62
CA VAL A 231 15.91 -17.94 17.96
C VAL A 231 14.90 -19.05 18.30
N LYS A 232 15.22 -19.88 19.31
CA LYS A 232 14.48 -21.13 19.62
C LYS A 232 13.05 -20.94 20.16
N LYS A 233 12.71 -19.77 20.73
CA LYS A 233 11.38 -19.46 21.28
C LYS A 233 10.87 -18.13 20.72
N ASN A 234 10.21 -18.19 19.58
CA ASN A 234 9.69 -16.99 18.91
C ASN A 234 8.18 -17.08 18.73
N TYR A 235 7.47 -16.73 19.80
CA TYR A 235 6.03 -16.50 19.78
C TYR A 235 5.71 -15.16 20.44
N SER A 236 4.58 -14.57 20.05
CA SER A 236 4.04 -13.36 20.67
C SER A 236 2.56 -13.57 20.91
N ILE A 237 2.09 -13.13 22.08
CA ILE A 237 0.68 -13.20 22.46
C ILE A 237 0.21 -11.75 22.64
N ILE A 238 -0.89 -11.39 22.00
CA ILE A 238 -1.37 -10.02 21.91
C ILE A 238 -2.83 -9.99 22.37
N PRO A 239 -3.10 -10.04 23.68
CA PRO A 239 -4.44 -9.79 24.19
C PRO A 239 -4.86 -8.34 23.89
N SER A 240 -6.15 -8.17 23.61
CA SER A 240 -6.76 -6.86 23.58
C SER A 240 -8.16 -6.86 24.19
N LEU A 241 -8.51 -5.71 24.76
CA LEU A 241 -9.81 -5.42 25.35
C LEU A 241 -10.33 -4.13 24.73
N THR A 242 -11.53 -4.20 24.17
CA THR A 242 -12.25 -3.04 23.67
C THR A 242 -13.51 -2.86 24.50
N TYR A 243 -13.75 -1.64 24.95
CA TYR A 243 -14.98 -1.22 25.60
C TYR A 243 -15.53 -0.02 24.86
N ALA A 244 -16.78 -0.07 24.45
CA ALA A 244 -17.40 1.03 23.71
C ALA A 244 -18.82 1.30 24.17
N ALA A 245 -19.14 2.59 24.24
CA ALA A 245 -20.48 3.10 24.43
C ALA A 245 -20.90 3.73 23.10
N SER A 246 -21.98 3.22 22.50
CA SER A 246 -22.47 3.67 21.21
C SER A 246 -23.97 3.92 21.24
N GLN A 247 -24.43 4.83 20.41
CA GLN A 247 -25.84 5.20 20.31
C GLN A 247 -26.18 5.53 18.85
N THR A 248 -27.25 4.94 18.34
CA THR A 248 -27.86 5.28 17.03
C THR A 248 -28.94 6.33 17.22
N ALA A 249 -29.58 6.78 16.12
CA ALA A 249 -30.64 7.79 16.18
C ALA A 249 -31.78 7.43 17.16
N ASP A 250 -32.24 6.19 17.11
CA ASP A 250 -33.47 5.74 17.80
C ASP A 250 -33.22 4.87 19.05
N ASP A 251 -31.98 4.46 19.30
CA ASP A 251 -31.65 3.55 20.42
C ASP A 251 -31.13 4.29 21.67
N ALA A 252 -31.30 3.64 22.82
CA ALA A 252 -30.58 4.00 24.04
C ALA A 252 -29.07 3.75 23.88
N ILE A 253 -28.25 4.34 24.76
CA ILE A 253 -26.81 4.08 24.77
C ILE A 253 -26.58 2.60 25.08
N GLY A 254 -26.04 1.88 24.11
CA GLY A 254 -25.57 0.52 24.26
C GLY A 254 -24.11 0.50 24.69
N THR A 255 -23.75 -0.41 25.59
CA THR A 255 -22.36 -0.67 25.95
C THR A 255 -21.97 -2.07 25.52
N HIS A 256 -20.74 -2.22 25.03
CA HIS A 256 -20.22 -3.51 24.63
C HIS A 256 -18.75 -3.64 25.03
N ALA A 257 -18.42 -4.81 25.57
CA ALA A 257 -17.05 -5.20 25.86
C ALA A 257 -16.67 -6.36 24.95
N ARG A 258 -15.45 -6.30 24.40
CA ARG A 258 -14.93 -7.31 23.49
C ARG A 258 -13.51 -7.69 23.88
N LEU A 259 -13.32 -8.97 24.13
CA LEU A 259 -12.00 -9.57 24.28
C LEU A 259 -11.56 -10.16 22.94
N SER A 260 -10.33 -9.86 22.55
CA SER A 260 -9.69 -10.45 21.37
C SER A 260 -8.31 -10.96 21.75
N LEU A 261 -7.87 -12.02 21.08
CA LEU A 261 -6.55 -12.59 21.26
C LEU A 261 -5.91 -12.83 19.89
N ASP A 262 -4.79 -12.16 19.65
CA ASP A 262 -3.95 -12.45 18.50
C ASP A 262 -2.67 -13.15 18.96
N GLY A 263 -2.13 -14.01 18.10
CA GLY A 263 -0.92 -14.77 18.37
C GLY A 263 -0.06 -14.89 17.12
N LYS A 264 1.25 -14.83 17.29
CA LYS A 264 2.25 -15.11 16.24
C LYS A 264 3.18 -16.21 16.71
N ILE A 265 3.40 -17.23 15.89
CA ILE A 265 4.25 -18.37 16.20
C ILE A 265 5.18 -18.64 15.01
N SER A 266 6.49 -18.54 15.20
CA SER A 266 7.44 -18.91 14.15
C SER A 266 7.66 -20.42 14.10
N ILE A 267 7.17 -21.03 13.03
CA ILE A 267 7.38 -22.45 12.71
C ILE A 267 8.84 -22.69 12.30
N THR A 268 9.40 -21.79 11.48
CA THR A 268 10.83 -21.72 11.14
C THR A 268 11.32 -20.26 11.22
N SER A 269 12.61 -19.99 11.00
CA SER A 269 13.12 -18.61 10.85
C SER A 269 12.47 -17.83 9.69
N ALA A 270 11.76 -18.54 8.80
CA ALA A 270 11.22 -18.00 7.57
C ALA A 270 9.70 -18.19 7.41
N LEU A 271 9.04 -18.96 8.29
CA LEU A 271 7.62 -19.34 8.21
C LEU A 271 6.89 -19.06 9.52
N ASN A 272 5.81 -18.29 9.47
CA ASN A 272 4.99 -17.92 10.62
C ASN A 272 3.58 -18.47 10.52
N LEU A 273 3.03 -18.83 11.68
CA LEU A 273 1.61 -19.04 11.92
C LEU A 273 1.06 -17.86 12.73
N ASP A 274 0.16 -17.09 12.13
CA ASP A 274 -0.66 -16.09 12.80
C ASP A 274 -2.01 -16.73 13.20
N VAL A 275 -2.48 -16.40 14.39
CA VAL A 275 -3.75 -16.86 14.95
C VAL A 275 -4.52 -15.65 15.45
N THR A 276 -5.83 -15.61 15.19
CA THR A 276 -6.71 -14.58 15.73
C THR A 276 -7.99 -15.19 16.27
N ILE A 277 -8.45 -14.68 17.41
CA ILE A 277 -9.69 -15.07 18.07
C ILE A 277 -10.49 -13.80 18.36
N ASN A 278 -11.70 -13.76 17.83
CA ASN A 278 -12.64 -12.64 17.94
C ASN A 278 -12.00 -11.27 17.65
N PRO A 279 -11.24 -11.10 16.55
CA PRO A 279 -10.44 -9.88 16.34
C PRO A 279 -11.31 -8.64 16.26
N ASP A 280 -10.86 -7.60 16.96
CA ASP A 280 -11.39 -6.25 16.84
C ASP A 280 -10.49 -5.36 16.00
N PHE A 281 -11.10 -4.65 15.05
CA PHE A 281 -10.46 -3.78 14.07
C PHE A 281 -10.80 -2.31 14.24
N SER A 282 -11.44 -1.94 15.36
CA SER A 282 -11.79 -0.55 15.70
C SER A 282 -10.61 0.43 15.72
N GLN A 283 -9.38 -0.07 15.92
CA GLN A 283 -8.14 0.70 15.90
C GLN A 283 -7.72 1.17 14.50
N ALA A 284 -8.23 0.52 13.45
CA ALA A 284 -7.92 0.90 12.09
C ALA A 284 -8.49 2.30 11.82
N GLU A 285 -7.62 3.22 11.38
CA GLU A 285 -8.06 4.57 10.99
C GLU A 285 -9.20 4.48 9.99
N VAL A 286 -10.25 5.26 10.24
CA VAL A 286 -11.39 5.41 9.33
C VAL A 286 -10.88 5.96 8.00
N ASP A 287 -11.32 5.34 6.91
CA ASP A 287 -11.02 5.85 5.58
C ASP A 287 -11.84 7.12 5.35
N GLN A 288 -11.21 8.15 4.77
CA GLN A 288 -11.91 9.38 4.42
C GLN A 288 -13.04 9.04 3.45
N VAL A 289 -14.21 9.66 3.65
CA VAL A 289 -15.33 9.50 2.73
C VAL A 289 -14.94 10.16 1.42
N GLN A 290 -14.86 9.38 0.35
CA GLN A 290 -14.54 9.90 -0.98
C GLN A 290 -15.82 10.08 -1.79
N LEU A 291 -15.96 11.25 -2.42
CA LEU A 291 -17.03 11.52 -3.38
C LEU A 291 -16.79 10.65 -4.63
N ASN A 292 -17.63 9.63 -4.82
CA ASN A 292 -17.52 8.74 -5.97
C ASN A 292 -18.49 9.16 -7.07
N ILE A 293 -17.98 9.81 -8.10
CA ILE A 293 -18.75 10.18 -9.31
C ILE A 293 -18.59 9.15 -10.44
N THR A 294 -17.88 8.05 -10.18
CA THR A 294 -17.61 7.02 -11.18
C THR A 294 -18.69 5.93 -11.17
N ARG A 295 -18.61 5.02 -12.13
CA ARG A 295 -19.52 3.86 -12.23
C ARG A 295 -19.02 2.64 -11.44
N PHE A 296 -17.95 2.77 -10.68
CA PHE A 296 -17.21 1.65 -10.09
C PHE A 296 -17.05 1.82 -8.59
N GLU A 297 -17.00 0.70 -7.86
CA GLU A 297 -16.66 0.71 -6.44
C GLU A 297 -15.22 1.19 -6.19
N LEU A 298 -14.97 1.75 -5.01
CA LEU A 298 -13.65 2.23 -4.60
C LEU A 298 -12.81 1.11 -4.01
N VAL A 299 -11.49 1.16 -4.23
CA VAL A 299 -10.51 0.28 -3.58
C VAL A 299 -9.98 0.95 -2.34
N PHE A 300 -9.86 0.16 -1.29
CA PHE A 300 -9.54 0.58 0.06
C PHE A 300 -8.34 -0.26 0.57
N PRO A 301 -7.28 0.32 1.18
CA PRO A 301 -6.09 -0.43 1.61
C PRO A 301 -6.34 -1.29 2.85
N GLU A 302 -5.79 -2.51 2.98
CA GLU A 302 -5.98 -3.32 4.20
C GLU A 302 -5.26 -2.69 5.40
N LYS A 303 -5.93 -2.62 6.56
CA LYS A 303 -5.37 -2.05 7.81
C LYS A 303 -5.52 -2.98 9.01
N ARG A 304 -6.12 -4.15 8.82
CA ARG A 304 -6.38 -5.13 9.88
C ARG A 304 -5.14 -5.99 10.10
N PHE A 305 -4.57 -5.93 11.30
CA PHE A 305 -3.30 -6.55 11.66
C PHE A 305 -3.13 -8.01 11.20
N PHE A 306 -4.15 -8.84 11.36
CA PHE A 306 -4.15 -10.25 10.93
C PHE A 306 -3.90 -10.46 9.43
N PHE A 307 -4.22 -9.48 8.58
CA PHE A 307 -4.12 -9.59 7.11
C PHE A 307 -2.89 -8.91 6.50
N ILE A 308 -2.04 -8.24 7.29
CA ILE A 308 -0.98 -7.36 6.79
C ILE A 308 0.30 -8.12 6.44
N GLU A 309 0.88 -8.87 7.38
CA GLU A 309 2.22 -9.44 7.16
C GLU A 309 2.21 -10.45 6.01
N ASN A 310 3.13 -10.33 5.04
CA ASN A 310 3.17 -11.12 3.80
C ASN A 310 1.85 -11.09 3.00
N SER A 311 1.08 -10.00 3.10
CA SER A 311 -0.18 -9.83 2.34
C SER A 311 0.04 -9.93 0.82
N ASP A 312 1.22 -9.50 0.36
CA ASP A 312 1.64 -9.56 -1.04
C ASP A 312 1.49 -10.95 -1.66
N LEU A 313 1.75 -12.00 -0.87
CA LEU A 313 1.68 -13.38 -1.33
C LEU A 313 0.25 -13.79 -1.73
N PHE A 314 -0.77 -13.11 -1.21
CA PHE A 314 -2.17 -13.35 -1.56
C PHE A 314 -2.71 -12.27 -2.51
N SER A 315 -2.38 -11.00 -2.26
CA SER A 315 -3.03 -9.87 -2.94
C SER A 315 -2.42 -9.47 -4.28
N GLN A 316 -1.25 -9.98 -4.65
CA GLN A 316 -0.57 -9.58 -5.89
C GLN A 316 -1.11 -10.28 -7.14
N PHE A 317 -1.94 -11.32 -7.01
CA PHE A 317 -2.47 -12.06 -8.15
C PHE A 317 -3.32 -11.18 -9.08
N GLY A 318 -3.23 -11.44 -10.39
CA GLY A 318 -3.96 -10.68 -11.41
C GLY A 318 -3.30 -9.33 -11.72
N ILE A 319 -4.08 -8.28 -11.95
CA ILE A 319 -3.57 -6.96 -12.35
C ILE A 319 -4.21 -5.80 -11.59
N GLN A 320 -3.36 -4.89 -11.13
CA GLN A 320 -3.73 -3.69 -10.36
C GLN A 320 -3.03 -2.44 -10.94
N GLN A 321 -2.67 -2.46 -12.23
CA GLN A 321 -1.91 -1.37 -12.86
C GLN A 321 -2.78 -0.11 -12.95
N THR A 322 -2.24 1.03 -12.52
CA THR A 322 -2.90 2.34 -12.64
C THR A 322 -3.34 2.62 -14.07
N GLY A 323 -4.59 3.03 -14.25
CA GLY A 323 -5.15 3.28 -15.59
C GLY A 323 -5.68 2.04 -16.31
N THR A 324 -5.71 0.87 -15.67
CA THR A 324 -6.27 -0.37 -16.22
C THR A 324 -7.43 -0.87 -15.36
N SER A 325 -8.31 -1.69 -15.93
CA SER A 325 -9.34 -2.36 -15.13
C SER A 325 -8.70 -3.38 -14.22
N THR A 326 -8.87 -3.16 -12.92
CA THR A 326 -8.30 -4.03 -11.89
C THR A 326 -8.94 -5.42 -11.95
N ILE A 327 -8.11 -6.45 -11.91
CA ILE A 327 -8.55 -7.84 -11.70
C ILE A 327 -7.73 -8.34 -10.52
N ARG A 328 -8.31 -8.31 -9.33
CA ARG A 328 -7.67 -8.78 -8.11
C ARG A 328 -8.47 -9.97 -7.56
N PRO A 329 -8.02 -11.22 -7.78
CA PRO A 329 -8.70 -12.42 -7.30
C PRO A 329 -8.94 -12.40 -5.79
N PHE A 330 -7.93 -11.96 -5.02
CA PHE A 330 -8.00 -11.90 -3.57
C PHE A 330 -7.86 -10.47 -3.03
N TYR A 331 -8.89 -10.02 -2.33
CA TYR A 331 -8.97 -8.74 -1.64
C TYR A 331 -9.45 -8.96 -0.20
N SER A 332 -8.51 -9.00 0.74
CA SER A 332 -8.77 -9.32 2.14
C SER A 332 -9.89 -8.50 2.77
N ARG A 333 -10.05 -7.20 2.42
CA ARG A 333 -11.15 -6.34 2.90
C ARG A 333 -12.54 -6.89 2.59
N ARG A 334 -12.69 -7.75 1.58
CA ARG A 334 -13.95 -8.44 1.29
C ARG A 334 -14.32 -9.50 2.35
N ILE A 335 -13.35 -10.01 3.10
CA ILE A 335 -13.59 -10.93 4.22
C ILE A 335 -14.23 -10.18 5.38
N GLY A 336 -15.42 -10.62 5.80
CA GLY A 336 -16.20 -9.96 6.84
C GLY A 336 -17.00 -8.75 6.32
N LEU A 337 -17.30 -8.71 5.02
CA LEU A 337 -18.24 -7.77 4.43
C LEU A 337 -19.36 -8.53 3.70
N GLN A 338 -20.59 -8.07 3.86
CA GLN A 338 -21.76 -8.55 3.13
C GLN A 338 -22.43 -7.38 2.43
N TYR A 339 -22.82 -7.57 1.18
CA TYR A 339 -23.53 -6.53 0.44
C TYR A 339 -25.02 -6.62 0.74
N ASN A 340 -25.56 -5.58 1.39
CA ASN A 340 -26.99 -5.41 1.58
C ASN A 340 -27.56 -4.65 0.37
N ALA A 341 -28.14 -5.41 -0.57
CA ALA A 341 -28.75 -4.85 -1.76
C ALA A 341 -29.95 -3.92 -1.46
N ALA A 342 -30.66 -4.15 -0.34
CA ALA A 342 -31.80 -3.31 0.04
C ALA A 342 -31.36 -1.90 0.46
N ARG A 343 -30.17 -1.77 1.06
CA ARG A 343 -29.55 -0.50 1.45
C ARG A 343 -28.51 0.02 0.46
N SER A 344 -28.19 -0.77 -0.56
CA SER A 344 -27.07 -0.53 -1.48
C SER A 344 -25.73 -0.28 -0.76
N GLN A 345 -25.48 -0.98 0.35
CA GLN A 345 -24.32 -0.75 1.23
C GLN A 345 -23.62 -2.05 1.60
N TRP A 346 -22.32 -1.95 1.89
CA TRP A 346 -21.53 -3.04 2.47
C TRP A 346 -21.61 -2.98 4.00
N GLU A 347 -22.11 -4.06 4.61
CA GLU A 347 -22.24 -4.21 6.06
C GLU A 347 -21.12 -5.10 6.58
N ARG A 348 -20.59 -4.78 7.78
CA ARG A 348 -19.51 -5.55 8.41
C ARG A 348 -20.07 -6.75 9.16
N THR A 349 -19.50 -7.92 8.90
CA THR A 349 -19.74 -9.15 9.67
C THR A 349 -18.55 -9.41 10.59
N PRO A 350 -18.75 -9.59 11.90
CA PRO A 350 -17.67 -9.94 12.82
C PRO A 350 -16.91 -11.20 12.38
N LEU A 351 -15.60 -11.22 12.61
CA LEU A 351 -14.80 -12.43 12.48
C LEU A 351 -14.79 -13.17 13.81
N LEU A 352 -15.04 -14.47 13.79
CA LEU A 352 -14.95 -15.33 14.97
C LEU A 352 -13.50 -15.73 15.27
N GLY A 353 -12.72 -15.96 14.21
CA GLY A 353 -11.31 -16.29 14.32
C GLY A 353 -10.70 -16.70 12.99
N GLY A 354 -9.39 -16.89 12.98
CA GLY A 354 -8.66 -17.27 11.78
C GLY A 354 -7.25 -17.76 12.05
N LEU A 355 -6.76 -18.54 11.09
CA LEU A 355 -5.39 -19.05 11.05
C LEU A 355 -4.76 -18.61 9.73
N ARG A 356 -3.50 -18.18 9.79
CA ARG A 356 -2.72 -17.83 8.60
C ARG A 356 -1.28 -18.31 8.74
N LEU A 357 -0.89 -19.26 7.89
CA LEU A 357 0.48 -19.71 7.74
C LEU A 357 1.10 -18.96 6.55
N SER A 358 2.18 -18.21 6.74
CA SER A 358 2.83 -17.51 5.62
C SER A 358 4.34 -17.39 5.80
N GLY A 359 5.07 -17.42 4.68
CA GLY A 359 6.51 -17.20 4.67
C GLY A 359 7.22 -18.04 3.63
N LYS A 360 8.49 -18.35 3.87
CA LYS A 360 9.32 -19.17 2.99
C LYS A 360 9.57 -20.55 3.55
N ILE A 361 9.51 -21.54 2.67
CA ILE A 361 9.99 -22.89 2.93
C ILE A 361 11.49 -22.97 2.65
N ASN A 362 11.96 -22.28 1.60
CA ASN A 362 13.38 -22.17 1.25
C ASN A 362 13.66 -20.86 0.50
N LYS A 363 14.87 -20.68 -0.04
CA LYS A 363 15.26 -19.46 -0.78
C LYS A 363 14.31 -19.12 -1.95
N ASN A 364 13.72 -20.13 -2.58
CA ASN A 364 12.94 -20.00 -3.81
C ASN A 364 11.43 -20.22 -3.62
N LEU A 365 11.00 -20.95 -2.59
CA LEU A 365 9.59 -21.30 -2.39
C LEU A 365 8.96 -20.53 -1.24
N ARG A 366 7.92 -19.76 -1.55
CA ARG A 366 7.02 -19.09 -0.61
C ARG A 366 5.66 -19.77 -0.59
N VAL A 367 5.08 -19.89 0.59
CA VAL A 367 3.75 -20.46 0.79
C VAL A 367 2.94 -19.58 1.72
N GLY A 368 1.65 -19.46 1.42
CA GLY A 368 0.66 -18.73 2.18
C GLY A 368 -0.61 -19.56 2.23
N ALA A 369 -1.10 -19.88 3.41
CA ALA A 369 -2.38 -20.55 3.61
C ALA A 369 -3.16 -19.80 4.68
N MET A 370 -4.43 -19.56 4.47
CA MET A 370 -5.27 -18.86 5.43
C MET A 370 -6.67 -19.48 5.46
N SER A 371 -7.28 -19.52 6.64
CA SER A 371 -8.70 -19.84 6.82
C SER A 371 -9.29 -18.93 7.90
N VAL A 372 -10.42 -18.29 7.61
CA VAL A 372 -11.09 -17.33 8.48
C VAL A 372 -12.57 -17.65 8.56
N GLN A 373 -13.12 -17.65 9.76
CA GLN A 373 -14.55 -17.85 10.01
C GLN A 373 -15.21 -16.54 10.42
N THR A 374 -16.34 -16.21 9.80
CA THR A 374 -17.19 -15.07 10.19
C THR A 374 -18.37 -15.52 11.02
N ASP A 375 -18.98 -14.59 11.74
CA ASP A 375 -20.29 -14.79 12.33
C ASP A 375 -21.39 -14.79 11.24
N ALA A 376 -22.61 -15.12 11.61
CA ALA A 376 -23.80 -14.79 10.84
C ALA A 376 -24.16 -13.31 11.03
N LEU A 377 -24.93 -12.74 10.11
CA LEU A 377 -25.40 -11.36 10.19
C LEU A 377 -26.89 -11.30 9.84
N ASP A 378 -27.69 -10.75 10.74
CA ASP A 378 -29.12 -10.53 10.55
C ASP A 378 -29.37 -9.01 10.44
N THR A 379 -29.83 -8.52 9.29
CA THR A 379 -30.09 -7.09 9.08
C THR A 379 -31.50 -6.79 8.58
N PRO A 380 -32.11 -5.66 8.99
CA PRO A 380 -33.43 -5.27 8.50
C PRO A 380 -33.42 -4.99 6.99
N ALA A 381 -34.40 -5.54 6.27
CA ALA A 381 -34.76 -5.09 4.92
C ALA A 381 -35.77 -3.95 5.05
N GLU A 382 -35.30 -2.71 4.92
CA GLU A 382 -36.07 -1.48 5.17
C GLU A 382 -37.37 -1.35 4.36
N GLN A 383 -37.54 -2.14 3.28
CA GLN A 383 -38.74 -2.06 2.43
C GLN A 383 -39.83 -3.10 2.74
N SER A 384 -39.57 -4.13 3.55
CA SER A 384 -40.54 -5.22 3.79
C SER A 384 -40.73 -5.62 5.25
N GLY A 385 -39.93 -5.07 6.18
CA GLY A 385 -39.90 -5.54 7.58
C GLY A 385 -39.30 -6.94 7.76
N ALA A 386 -38.85 -7.58 6.67
CA ALA A 386 -38.16 -8.87 6.73
C ALA A 386 -36.70 -8.69 7.19
N THR A 387 -36.15 -9.67 7.88
CA THR A 387 -34.72 -9.72 8.22
C THR A 387 -33.96 -10.47 7.13
N LEU A 388 -33.00 -9.79 6.49
CA LEU A 388 -31.99 -10.43 5.64
C LEU A 388 -31.03 -11.21 6.54
N LYS A 389 -30.95 -12.52 6.33
CA LYS A 389 -30.05 -13.40 7.06
C LYS A 389 -28.86 -13.79 6.18
N PHE A 390 -27.68 -13.34 6.56
CA PHE A 390 -26.43 -13.77 5.96
C PHE A 390 -25.82 -14.88 6.83
N PRO A 391 -25.69 -16.12 6.31
CA PRO A 391 -25.12 -17.20 7.09
C PRO A 391 -23.63 -16.97 7.32
N SER A 392 -23.13 -17.55 8.42
CA SER A 392 -21.70 -17.66 8.72
C SER A 392 -20.91 -18.22 7.53
N GLN A 393 -19.75 -17.64 7.24
CA GLN A 393 -18.91 -18.00 6.08
C GLN A 393 -17.51 -18.41 6.53
N ASN A 394 -16.96 -19.44 5.88
CA ASN A 394 -15.54 -19.73 5.89
C ASN A 394 -14.87 -19.19 4.63
N TYR A 395 -13.75 -18.49 4.81
CA TYR A 395 -12.91 -17.97 3.75
C TYR A 395 -11.54 -18.62 3.85
N SER A 396 -11.18 -19.42 2.85
CA SER A 396 -9.90 -20.12 2.79
C SER A 396 -9.14 -19.76 1.51
N VAL A 397 -7.83 -19.57 1.62
CA VAL A 397 -6.95 -19.30 0.48
C VAL A 397 -5.62 -20.02 0.65
N LEU A 398 -5.10 -20.57 -0.44
CA LEU A 398 -3.77 -21.14 -0.56
C LEU A 398 -3.06 -20.44 -1.71
N ALA A 399 -1.86 -19.91 -1.44
CA ALA A 399 -0.99 -19.28 -2.41
C ALA A 399 0.41 -19.90 -2.33
N VAL A 400 0.98 -20.22 -3.47
CA VAL A 400 2.34 -20.75 -3.60
C VAL A 400 3.07 -19.91 -4.63
N GLN A 401 4.28 -19.49 -4.33
CA GLN A 401 5.13 -18.72 -5.24
C GLN A 401 6.53 -19.33 -5.30
N GLN A 402 6.93 -19.74 -6.49
CA GLN A 402 8.22 -20.33 -6.77
C GLN A 402 9.07 -19.36 -7.60
N LYS A 403 10.19 -18.91 -7.03
CA LYS A 403 11.20 -18.14 -7.75
C LYS A 403 11.82 -18.97 -8.87
N VAL A 404 11.98 -18.34 -10.03
CA VAL A 404 12.64 -18.88 -11.22
C VAL A 404 13.59 -17.83 -11.80
N PHE A 405 14.66 -18.29 -12.46
CA PHE A 405 15.71 -17.40 -12.98
C PHE A 405 16.32 -16.51 -11.88
N SER A 406 16.74 -15.29 -12.23
CA SER A 406 17.39 -14.37 -11.30
C SER A 406 16.43 -13.79 -10.26
N ARG A 407 15.23 -13.35 -10.68
CA ARG A 407 14.26 -12.63 -9.83
C ARG A 407 12.79 -12.89 -10.19
N SER A 408 12.52 -13.54 -11.32
CA SER A 408 11.15 -13.87 -11.73
C SER A 408 10.52 -14.92 -10.80
N ASN A 409 9.20 -15.09 -10.86
CA ASN A 409 8.52 -16.15 -10.12
C ASN A 409 7.27 -16.67 -10.84
N ILE A 410 6.86 -17.88 -10.50
CA ILE A 410 5.58 -18.49 -10.88
C ILE A 410 4.73 -18.56 -9.61
N GLY A 411 3.50 -18.06 -9.67
CA GLY A 411 2.54 -18.09 -8.59
C GLY A 411 1.33 -18.97 -8.92
N ILE A 412 0.77 -19.64 -7.92
CA ILE A 412 -0.52 -20.34 -7.97
C ILE A 412 -1.35 -19.88 -6.77
N ILE A 413 -2.63 -19.60 -6.99
CA ILE A 413 -3.60 -19.27 -5.94
C ILE A 413 -4.83 -20.17 -6.05
N VAL A 414 -5.37 -20.59 -4.91
CA VAL A 414 -6.64 -21.31 -4.79
C VAL A 414 -7.45 -20.65 -3.70
N GLU A 415 -8.71 -20.34 -3.98
CA GLU A 415 -9.63 -19.68 -3.06
C GLU A 415 -10.89 -20.50 -2.85
N ASN A 416 -11.42 -20.43 -1.63
CA ASN A 416 -12.63 -21.10 -1.21
C ASN A 416 -13.43 -20.18 -0.27
N ARG A 417 -14.57 -19.71 -0.76
CA ARG A 417 -15.62 -19.11 0.06
C ARG A 417 -16.74 -20.13 0.25
N GLN A 418 -17.07 -20.46 1.50
CA GLN A 418 -18.05 -21.50 1.83
C GLN A 418 -19.03 -21.01 2.89
N ALA A 419 -20.32 -20.96 2.57
CA ALA A 419 -21.35 -20.70 3.57
C ALA A 419 -21.63 -21.93 4.43
N MET A 420 -21.93 -21.69 5.71
CA MET A 420 -22.47 -22.67 6.65
C MET A 420 -24.00 -22.68 6.57
N LYS A 421 -24.65 -23.78 6.98
CA LYS A 421 -26.11 -23.76 7.16
C LYS A 421 -26.48 -22.89 8.37
N PRO A 422 -27.64 -22.20 8.37
CA PRO A 422 -28.03 -21.23 9.40
C PRO A 422 -27.88 -21.73 10.85
N ASP A 423 -28.19 -23.00 11.14
CA ASP A 423 -28.22 -23.54 12.51
C ASP A 423 -26.90 -24.21 12.97
N SER A 424 -25.79 -24.05 12.24
CA SER A 424 -24.71 -25.05 12.26
C SER A 424 -23.28 -24.56 12.48
N VAL A 425 -23.08 -23.37 13.07
CA VAL A 425 -21.73 -22.91 13.45
C VAL A 425 -21.01 -23.96 14.34
N ALA A 426 -21.76 -24.70 15.18
CA ALA A 426 -21.23 -25.78 16.01
C ALA A 426 -21.10 -27.16 15.32
N ARG A 427 -21.69 -27.35 14.13
CA ARG A 427 -21.79 -28.67 13.45
C ARG A 427 -21.01 -28.77 12.13
N PHE A 428 -20.29 -27.71 11.72
CA PHE A 428 -19.54 -27.66 10.44
C PHE A 428 -20.35 -28.19 9.24
N SER A 429 -21.64 -27.83 9.14
CA SER A 429 -22.47 -28.24 8.01
C SER A 429 -22.43 -27.18 6.92
N PHE A 430 -21.91 -27.55 5.75
CA PHE A 430 -21.81 -26.65 4.60
C PHE A 430 -23.14 -26.51 3.85
N ASP A 431 -23.41 -25.30 3.37
CA ASP A 431 -24.42 -25.05 2.35
C ASP A 431 -23.82 -25.34 0.95
N GLN A 432 -24.24 -26.45 0.36
CA GLN A 432 -23.76 -26.88 -0.95
C GLN A 432 -24.21 -25.97 -2.10
N ARG A 433 -25.17 -25.07 -1.86
CA ARG A 433 -25.66 -24.12 -2.88
C ARG A 433 -25.04 -22.73 -2.74
N ASN A 434 -24.20 -22.52 -1.73
CA ASN A 434 -23.65 -21.19 -1.45
C ASN A 434 -22.14 -21.25 -1.24
N TYR A 435 -21.43 -21.36 -2.36
CA TYR A 435 -19.97 -21.33 -2.42
C TYR A 435 -19.48 -20.58 -3.66
N ASN A 436 -18.23 -20.11 -3.58
CA ASN A 436 -17.45 -19.63 -4.72
C ASN A 436 -16.03 -20.15 -4.59
N ARG A 437 -15.42 -20.50 -5.71
CA ARG A 437 -14.09 -21.10 -5.79
C ARG A 437 -13.31 -20.44 -6.89
N LEU A 438 -12.00 -20.26 -6.69
CA LEU A 438 -11.11 -19.76 -7.73
C LEU A 438 -9.81 -20.55 -7.75
N ILE A 439 -9.26 -20.76 -8.94
CA ILE A 439 -7.87 -21.17 -9.15
C ILE A 439 -7.20 -20.21 -10.12
N GLY A 440 -5.99 -19.79 -9.80
CA GLY A 440 -5.21 -18.86 -10.60
C GLY A 440 -3.76 -19.29 -10.72
N ALA A 441 -3.12 -18.92 -11.83
CA ALA A 441 -1.71 -19.10 -12.07
C ALA A 441 -1.12 -17.85 -12.76
N GLU A 442 0.09 -17.47 -12.38
CA GLU A 442 0.78 -16.34 -13.01
C GLU A 442 2.30 -16.54 -13.10
N TYR A 443 2.90 -15.87 -14.08
CA TYR A 443 4.35 -15.69 -14.20
C TYR A 443 4.66 -14.20 -14.07
N ASN A 444 5.48 -13.86 -13.07
CA ASN A 444 5.99 -12.53 -12.82
C ASN A 444 7.40 -12.40 -13.38
N LEU A 445 7.58 -11.57 -14.40
CA LEU A 445 8.88 -11.23 -14.96
C LEU A 445 9.52 -10.11 -14.15
N ALA A 446 10.75 -10.34 -13.69
CA ALA A 446 11.63 -9.30 -13.17
C ALA A 446 13.06 -9.54 -13.67
N SER A 447 13.61 -8.65 -14.51
CA SER A 447 14.99 -8.77 -14.98
C SER A 447 15.98 -8.51 -13.84
N ALA A 448 17.21 -9.03 -13.96
CA ALA A 448 18.25 -8.89 -12.92
C ALA A 448 18.49 -7.43 -12.49
N ASN A 449 18.41 -6.49 -13.43
CA ASN A 449 18.59 -5.04 -13.23
C ASN A 449 17.27 -4.25 -13.15
N ASN A 450 16.13 -4.91 -13.00
CA ASN A 450 14.79 -4.30 -12.93
C ASN A 450 14.39 -3.41 -14.12
N THR A 451 15.14 -3.44 -15.24
CA THR A 451 14.83 -2.69 -16.46
C THR A 451 13.58 -3.22 -17.14
N TRP A 452 13.36 -4.53 -17.09
CA TRP A 452 12.17 -5.18 -17.62
C TRP A 452 11.38 -5.81 -16.48
N THR A 453 10.09 -5.50 -16.42
CA THR A 453 9.13 -6.14 -15.54
C THR A 453 7.89 -6.50 -16.34
N GLY A 454 7.16 -7.52 -15.91
CA GLY A 454 5.96 -7.94 -16.62
C GLY A 454 5.21 -9.02 -15.88
N LYS A 455 4.03 -9.36 -16.38
CA LYS A 455 3.21 -10.43 -15.84
C LYS A 455 2.46 -11.13 -16.95
N VAL A 456 2.24 -12.43 -16.81
CA VAL A 456 1.19 -13.18 -17.50
C VAL A 456 0.36 -13.89 -16.44
N PHE A 457 -0.96 -13.83 -16.50
CA PHE A 457 -1.83 -14.53 -15.55
C PHE A 457 -3.07 -15.13 -16.21
N THR A 458 -3.62 -16.15 -15.56
CA THR A 458 -4.94 -16.71 -15.82
C THR A 458 -5.61 -17.08 -14.51
N ASN A 459 -6.91 -16.82 -14.39
CA ASN A 459 -7.74 -17.12 -13.23
C ASN A 459 -9.05 -17.73 -13.71
N TYR A 460 -9.55 -18.73 -13.00
CA TYR A 460 -10.82 -19.39 -13.25
C TYR A 460 -11.65 -19.39 -11.97
N THR A 461 -12.91 -19.01 -12.06
CA THR A 461 -13.87 -19.00 -10.95
C THR A 461 -15.11 -19.82 -11.29
N TRP A 462 -15.71 -20.42 -10.27
CA TRP A 462 -16.97 -21.17 -10.37
C TRP A 462 -17.74 -21.15 -9.05
N ASP A 463 -19.03 -21.44 -9.14
CA ASP A 463 -19.97 -21.51 -8.03
C ASP A 463 -20.90 -22.74 -8.17
N HIS A 464 -21.94 -22.82 -7.35
CA HIS A 464 -22.94 -23.90 -7.34
C HIS A 464 -23.71 -24.12 -8.66
N ARG A 465 -23.59 -23.20 -9.63
CA ARG A 465 -24.21 -23.32 -10.95
C ARG A 465 -23.31 -24.02 -11.96
N ASP A 466 -22.11 -24.45 -11.54
CA ASP A 466 -21.06 -25.08 -12.35
C ASP A 466 -20.67 -24.29 -13.60
N LYS A 467 -20.87 -22.96 -13.56
CA LYS A 467 -20.44 -22.05 -14.62
C LYS A 467 -19.00 -21.63 -14.36
N ILE A 468 -18.08 -22.18 -15.14
CA ILE A 468 -16.68 -21.75 -15.13
C ILE A 468 -16.54 -20.46 -15.93
N ALA A 469 -15.98 -19.43 -15.30
CA ALA A 469 -15.63 -18.18 -15.93
C ALA A 469 -14.14 -17.88 -15.71
N ASN A 470 -13.54 -17.09 -16.61
CA ASN A 470 -12.10 -16.84 -16.54
C ASN A 470 -11.73 -15.37 -16.74
N ALA A 471 -10.56 -15.02 -16.23
CA ALA A 471 -9.87 -13.78 -16.51
C ALA A 471 -8.40 -14.05 -16.81
N GLN A 472 -7.82 -13.32 -17.75
CA GLN A 472 -6.44 -13.50 -18.16
C GLN A 472 -5.83 -12.17 -18.57
N GLY A 473 -4.51 -12.07 -18.49
CA GLY A 473 -3.83 -10.86 -18.94
C GLY A 473 -2.34 -11.02 -19.06
N VAL A 474 -1.75 -10.08 -19.80
CA VAL A 474 -0.32 -9.95 -19.99
C VAL A 474 0.05 -8.48 -20.00
N TRP A 475 1.17 -8.13 -19.38
CA TRP A 475 1.79 -6.82 -19.57
C TRP A 475 3.31 -6.89 -19.48
N LEU A 476 3.95 -5.94 -20.13
CA LEU A 476 5.39 -5.77 -20.15
C LEU A 476 5.71 -4.28 -20.00
N SER A 477 6.65 -3.98 -19.12
CA SER A 477 7.16 -2.64 -18.86
C SER A 477 8.67 -2.60 -19.04
N ARG A 478 9.15 -1.49 -19.59
CA ARG A 478 10.55 -1.14 -19.71
C ARG A 478 10.80 0.19 -19.01
N ASN A 479 11.68 0.21 -18.01
CA ASN A 479 12.07 1.43 -17.30
C ASN A 479 13.57 1.67 -17.45
N THR A 480 13.93 2.82 -18.00
CA THR A 480 15.31 3.30 -18.17
C THR A 480 15.44 4.72 -17.63
N LEU A 481 16.67 5.24 -17.63
CA LEU A 481 16.95 6.61 -17.19
C LEU A 481 16.11 7.67 -17.93
N ARG A 482 15.87 7.47 -19.24
CA ARG A 482 15.22 8.45 -20.12
C ARG A 482 13.81 8.10 -20.53
N SER A 483 13.34 6.89 -20.32
CA SER A 483 11.99 6.51 -20.70
C SER A 483 11.46 5.43 -19.79
N ALA A 484 10.19 5.54 -19.42
CA ALA A 484 9.39 4.40 -19.01
C ALA A 484 8.28 4.17 -20.04
N SER A 485 8.00 2.90 -20.31
CA SER A 485 6.89 2.51 -21.18
C SER A 485 6.35 1.17 -20.78
N TYR A 486 5.04 0.99 -20.92
CA TYR A 486 4.39 -0.31 -20.74
C TYR A 486 3.33 -0.55 -21.80
N VAL A 487 3.09 -1.83 -22.06
CA VAL A 487 2.00 -2.31 -22.92
C VAL A 487 1.38 -3.53 -22.28
N GLY A 488 0.07 -3.68 -22.40
CA GLY A 488 -0.62 -4.85 -21.90
C GLY A 488 -1.99 -5.10 -22.52
N TYR A 489 -2.46 -6.31 -22.26
CA TYR A 489 -3.76 -6.80 -22.65
C TYR A 489 -4.37 -7.56 -21.47
N THR A 490 -5.64 -7.29 -21.15
CA THR A 490 -6.38 -8.00 -20.10
C THR A 490 -7.77 -8.35 -20.59
N LYS A 491 -8.33 -9.43 -20.07
CA LYS A 491 -9.69 -9.87 -20.40
C LYS A 491 -10.33 -10.48 -19.17
N ALA A 492 -11.59 -10.14 -18.93
CA ALA A 492 -12.45 -10.80 -17.95
C ALA A 492 -13.75 -11.26 -18.62
N GLY A 493 -14.11 -12.52 -18.39
CA GLY A 493 -15.37 -13.09 -18.84
C GLY A 493 -16.58 -12.42 -18.22
N LYS A 494 -17.76 -12.61 -18.81
CA LYS A 494 -19.02 -12.02 -18.33
C LYS A 494 -19.38 -12.47 -16.91
N GLU A 495 -19.19 -13.75 -16.63
CA GLU A 495 -19.52 -14.38 -15.35
C GLU A 495 -18.30 -14.44 -14.40
N PHE A 496 -17.17 -13.81 -14.74
CA PHE A 496 -15.98 -13.84 -13.89
C PHE A 496 -16.17 -12.92 -12.69
N GLN A 497 -16.59 -13.50 -11.57
CA GLN A 497 -16.83 -12.81 -10.30
C GLN A 497 -16.20 -13.62 -9.15
N PRO A 498 -14.98 -13.28 -8.72
CA PRO A 498 -14.41 -13.85 -7.50
C PRO A 498 -15.01 -13.17 -6.27
N ASP A 499 -15.69 -13.92 -5.41
CA ASP A 499 -16.38 -13.38 -4.23
C ASP A 499 -15.43 -12.84 -3.17
N MET A 500 -14.19 -13.33 -3.15
CA MET A 500 -13.12 -12.88 -2.26
C MET A 500 -12.29 -11.75 -2.89
N GLY A 501 -12.64 -11.30 -4.09
CA GLY A 501 -11.83 -10.40 -4.91
C GLY A 501 -12.39 -9.00 -5.12
N PHE A 502 -11.72 -8.28 -6.01
CA PHE A 502 -12.10 -6.96 -6.49
C PHE A 502 -11.95 -6.91 -8.02
N VAL A 503 -13.10 -6.89 -8.70
CA VAL A 503 -13.21 -6.86 -10.16
C VAL A 503 -14.35 -5.90 -10.52
N PRO A 504 -14.07 -4.59 -10.69
CA PRO A 504 -15.10 -3.57 -10.83
C PRO A 504 -15.81 -3.62 -12.20
N ARG A 505 -15.22 -4.30 -13.19
CA ARG A 505 -15.77 -4.47 -14.54
C ARG A 505 -15.68 -5.94 -14.94
N ASN A 506 -16.78 -6.50 -15.44
CA ASN A 506 -16.82 -7.81 -16.09
C ASN A 506 -17.03 -7.66 -17.60
N ASN A 507 -17.00 -8.77 -18.33
CA ASN A 507 -17.30 -8.82 -19.77
C ASN A 507 -16.48 -7.84 -20.62
N PHE A 508 -15.15 -7.84 -20.47
CA PHE A 508 -14.30 -6.90 -21.21
C PHE A 508 -13.02 -7.54 -21.72
N SER A 509 -12.50 -6.98 -22.81
CA SER A 509 -11.11 -7.09 -23.25
C SER A 509 -10.52 -5.68 -23.30
N ASN A 510 -9.35 -5.48 -22.73
CA ASN A 510 -8.71 -4.18 -22.60
C ASN A 510 -7.28 -4.23 -23.10
N PHE A 511 -6.96 -3.39 -24.07
CA PHE A 511 -5.59 -3.10 -24.49
C PHE A 511 -5.21 -1.75 -23.92
N TYR A 512 -3.99 -1.63 -23.39
CA TYR A 512 -3.49 -0.39 -22.83
C TYR A 512 -1.99 -0.24 -23.04
N THR A 513 -1.54 1.01 -23.14
CA THR A 513 -0.14 1.35 -23.29
C THR A 513 0.15 2.74 -22.76
N GLU A 514 1.36 2.96 -22.28
CA GLU A 514 1.87 4.27 -21.94
C GLU A 514 3.34 4.37 -22.32
N ALA A 515 3.78 5.57 -22.68
CA ALA A 515 5.17 5.88 -22.90
C ALA A 515 5.47 7.32 -22.47
N ASP A 516 6.64 7.49 -21.85
CA ASP A 516 7.24 8.78 -21.57
C ASP A 516 8.68 8.87 -22.08
N TYR A 517 9.14 10.10 -22.30
CA TYR A 517 10.56 10.37 -22.56
C TYR A 517 11.03 11.61 -21.79
N LYS A 518 11.98 11.45 -20.88
CA LYS A 518 12.49 12.50 -19.98
C LYS A 518 13.62 13.30 -20.64
N PHE A 519 13.37 14.58 -20.86
CA PHE A 519 14.36 15.58 -21.25
C PHE A 519 14.91 16.28 -20.01
N TYR A 520 16.05 15.80 -19.51
CA TYR A 520 16.75 16.44 -18.39
C TYR A 520 17.39 17.77 -18.80
N THR A 521 17.28 18.78 -17.93
CA THR A 521 17.98 20.05 -18.15
C THR A 521 19.49 19.85 -18.06
N LYS A 522 20.23 20.52 -18.95
CA LYS A 522 21.69 20.57 -18.89
C LYS A 522 22.22 21.83 -18.20
N LYS A 523 21.35 22.83 -17.93
CA LYS A 523 21.75 24.13 -17.38
C LYS A 523 21.72 24.08 -15.84
N PRO A 524 22.87 24.24 -15.14
CA PRO A 524 22.92 24.21 -13.68
C PRO A 524 22.05 25.29 -13.01
N ALA A 525 21.90 26.47 -13.63
CA ALA A 525 21.09 27.57 -13.12
C ALA A 525 19.56 27.42 -13.33
N ALA A 526 19.11 26.48 -14.19
CA ALA A 526 17.67 26.30 -14.43
C ALA A 526 16.98 25.72 -13.18
N LYS A 527 15.77 26.19 -12.83
CA LYS A 527 14.96 25.63 -11.73
C LYS A 527 14.29 24.30 -12.08
N LEU A 528 14.24 23.96 -13.36
CA LEU A 528 13.67 22.74 -13.91
C LEU A 528 14.64 21.56 -13.73
N ASN A 529 14.12 20.36 -13.45
CA ASN A 529 14.90 19.11 -13.48
C ASN A 529 14.72 18.39 -14.83
N PHE A 530 13.50 17.95 -15.14
CA PHE A 530 13.17 17.42 -16.47
C PHE A 530 11.75 17.79 -16.91
N VAL A 531 11.53 17.72 -18.23
CA VAL A 531 10.21 17.71 -18.85
C VAL A 531 10.06 16.38 -19.58
N ALA A 532 8.91 15.74 -19.43
CA ALA A 532 8.59 14.50 -20.11
C ALA A 532 7.23 14.60 -20.80
N PRO A 533 7.14 14.57 -22.14
CA PRO A 533 5.89 14.21 -22.79
C PRO A 533 5.47 12.81 -22.35
N ILE A 534 4.19 12.67 -22.03
CA ILE A 534 3.55 11.40 -21.68
C ILE A 534 2.41 11.18 -22.67
N ILE A 535 2.28 9.94 -23.14
CA ILE A 535 1.11 9.48 -23.88
C ILE A 535 0.63 8.17 -23.27
N HIS A 536 -0.66 8.08 -23.02
CA HIS A 536 -1.37 6.91 -22.55
C HIS A 536 -2.57 6.66 -23.44
N TYR A 537 -2.82 5.39 -23.75
CA TYR A 537 -4.03 4.96 -24.44
C TYR A 537 -4.53 3.66 -23.83
N ASP A 538 -5.83 3.61 -23.56
CA ASP A 538 -6.54 2.40 -23.19
C ASP A 538 -7.86 2.28 -23.95
N ILE A 539 -8.21 1.05 -24.35
CA ILE A 539 -9.46 0.73 -25.05
C ILE A 539 -10.09 -0.51 -24.44
N TYR A 540 -11.41 -0.50 -24.32
CA TYR A 540 -12.23 -1.59 -23.83
C TYR A 540 -13.20 -2.06 -24.90
N LEU A 541 -13.27 -3.37 -25.08
CA LEU A 541 -14.22 -4.07 -25.95
C LEU A 541 -15.03 -5.05 -25.10
N ASP A 542 -16.31 -5.22 -25.42
CA ASP A 542 -17.09 -6.32 -24.82
C ASP A 542 -16.75 -7.69 -25.44
N SER A 543 -17.39 -8.76 -24.99
CA SER A 543 -17.21 -10.12 -25.53
C SER A 543 -17.57 -10.27 -27.01
N LEU A 544 -18.32 -9.34 -27.60
CA LEU A 544 -18.64 -9.32 -29.02
C LEU A 544 -17.64 -8.48 -29.83
N GLY A 545 -16.58 -7.98 -29.20
CA GLY A 545 -15.58 -7.11 -29.83
C GLY A 545 -16.06 -5.68 -30.04
N LYS A 546 -17.24 -5.30 -29.51
CA LYS A 546 -17.76 -3.93 -29.69
C LYS A 546 -17.11 -3.02 -28.65
N LYS A 547 -16.53 -1.91 -29.10
CA LYS A 547 -15.90 -0.90 -28.24
C LYS A 547 -16.86 -0.34 -27.19
N THR A 548 -16.57 -0.53 -25.91
CA THR A 548 -17.34 0.07 -24.81
C THR A 548 -16.73 1.38 -24.36
N ASP A 549 -15.41 1.43 -24.20
CA ASP A 549 -14.74 2.62 -23.67
C ASP A 549 -13.39 2.83 -24.40
N HIS A 550 -12.93 4.06 -24.52
CA HIS A 550 -11.52 4.35 -24.78
C HIS A 550 -11.12 5.63 -24.07
N GLN A 551 -9.83 5.76 -23.77
CA GLN A 551 -9.29 6.96 -23.18
C GLN A 551 -7.88 7.22 -23.72
N TRP A 552 -7.69 8.42 -24.26
CA TRP A 552 -6.37 9.01 -24.50
C TRP A 552 -6.03 9.97 -23.37
N ARG A 553 -4.81 9.89 -22.87
CA ARG A 553 -4.22 10.92 -22.00
C ARG A 553 -2.88 11.31 -22.57
N TYR A 554 -2.68 12.60 -22.84
CA TYR A 554 -1.43 13.08 -23.40
C TYR A 554 -1.10 14.45 -22.86
N GLY A 555 0.19 14.72 -22.67
CA GLY A 555 0.61 16.01 -22.16
C GLY A 555 2.01 16.00 -21.58
N LEU A 556 2.24 16.84 -20.59
CA LEU A 556 3.56 17.07 -20.03
C LEU A 556 3.60 16.74 -18.54
N TYR A 557 4.64 16.01 -18.15
CA TYR A 557 5.10 15.89 -16.78
C TYR A 557 6.35 16.73 -16.59
N VAL A 558 6.29 17.69 -15.67
CA VAL A 558 7.35 18.66 -15.45
C VAL A 558 7.79 18.56 -14.00
N THR A 559 9.07 18.29 -13.79
CA THR A 559 9.67 18.25 -12.44
C THR A 559 10.63 19.40 -12.27
N PHE A 560 10.61 20.01 -11.09
CA PHE A 560 11.58 21.03 -10.72
C PHE A 560 12.78 20.40 -10.01
N LYS A 561 13.82 21.20 -9.75
CA LYS A 561 15.00 20.74 -8.97
C LYS A 561 14.69 20.59 -7.50
N ASN A 562 13.68 21.29 -6.99
CA ASN A 562 13.08 20.97 -5.69
C ASN A 562 12.11 19.80 -5.84
N THR A 563 11.29 19.54 -4.82
CA THR A 563 10.34 18.43 -4.86
C THR A 563 9.02 18.76 -5.56
N ALA A 564 8.85 19.99 -6.06
CA ALA A 564 7.66 20.37 -6.79
C ALA A 564 7.61 19.72 -8.18
N TYR A 565 6.41 19.44 -8.66
CA TYR A 565 6.17 18.96 -10.01
C TYR A 565 4.73 19.22 -10.45
N PHE A 566 4.46 19.16 -11.75
CA PHE A 566 3.09 19.16 -12.26
C PHE A 566 2.90 18.24 -13.46
N TYR A 567 1.66 17.78 -13.64
CA TYR A 567 1.14 17.18 -14.85
C TYR A 567 0.14 18.14 -15.50
N LEU A 568 0.29 18.39 -16.79
CA LEU A 568 -0.74 19.04 -17.60
C LEU A 568 -1.14 18.08 -18.71
N LEU A 569 -2.36 17.54 -18.64
CA LEU A 569 -2.81 16.46 -19.52
C LEU A 569 -4.10 16.84 -20.23
N GLY A 570 -4.16 16.59 -21.53
CA GLY A 570 -5.38 16.52 -22.31
C GLY A 570 -5.96 15.10 -22.27
N TRP A 571 -7.29 15.02 -22.25
CA TRP A 571 -8.06 13.79 -22.20
C TRP A 571 -9.01 13.74 -23.39
N ASN A 572 -9.09 12.58 -24.03
CA ASN A 572 -10.13 12.27 -25.00
C ASN A 572 -10.76 10.93 -24.65
N GLU A 573 -12.04 10.96 -24.29
CA GLU A 573 -12.74 9.82 -23.72
C GLU A 573 -13.93 9.44 -24.60
N TYR A 574 -14.19 8.14 -24.70
CA TYR A 574 -15.37 7.56 -25.31
C TYR A 574 -15.99 6.59 -24.33
N THR A 575 -17.31 6.67 -24.16
CA THR A 575 -18.05 5.75 -23.28
C THR A 575 -19.36 5.35 -23.96
N ARG A 576 -19.55 4.06 -24.17
CA ARG A 576 -20.84 3.42 -24.42
C ARG A 576 -21.33 2.81 -23.11
N LEU A 577 -22.48 3.27 -22.61
CA LEU A 577 -23.04 2.75 -21.37
C LEU A 577 -23.52 1.30 -21.55
N THR A 578 -23.17 0.42 -20.61
CA THR A 578 -23.67 -0.98 -20.57
C THR A 578 -24.86 -1.15 -19.64
N ALA A 579 -25.03 -0.23 -18.69
CA ALA A 579 -26.12 -0.15 -17.74
C ALA A 579 -26.57 1.33 -17.63
N PRO A 580 -27.78 1.60 -17.12
CA PRO A 580 -28.21 2.97 -16.86
C PRO A 580 -27.21 3.64 -15.91
N PHE A 581 -26.89 4.90 -16.15
CA PHE A 581 -25.96 5.63 -15.31
C PHE A 581 -26.44 7.05 -15.06
N ASN A 582 -26.29 7.50 -13.83
CA ASN A 582 -26.58 8.86 -13.44
C ASN A 582 -25.26 9.61 -13.14
N PRO A 583 -24.75 10.42 -14.09
CA PRO A 583 -23.51 11.14 -13.88
C PRO A 583 -23.63 12.17 -12.75
N ALA A 584 -24.83 12.66 -12.48
CA ALA A 584 -25.08 13.69 -11.49
C ALA A 584 -25.25 13.13 -10.06
N GLN A 585 -25.38 11.81 -9.87
CA GLN A 585 -25.49 11.18 -8.53
C GLN A 585 -26.58 11.82 -7.63
N THR A 586 -27.73 12.15 -8.22
CA THR A 586 -28.89 12.80 -7.55
C THR A 586 -30.21 12.25 -8.12
N GLU A 587 -31.37 12.56 -7.56
CA GLU A 587 -32.64 12.13 -8.14
C GLU A 587 -32.84 12.69 -9.56
N GLY A 588 -33.36 11.86 -10.47
CA GLY A 588 -33.61 12.26 -11.86
C GLY A 588 -33.44 11.14 -12.88
N PRO A 589 -33.71 11.42 -14.17
CA PRO A 589 -33.56 10.44 -15.23
C PRO A 589 -32.09 10.03 -15.40
N MET A 590 -31.87 8.75 -15.66
CA MET A 590 -30.53 8.19 -15.93
C MET A 590 -30.23 8.19 -17.43
N LEU A 591 -28.96 8.31 -17.81
CA LEU A 591 -28.53 8.06 -19.18
C LEU A 591 -28.81 6.59 -19.53
N PRO A 592 -29.44 6.31 -20.69
CA PRO A 592 -29.88 4.96 -21.01
C PRO A 592 -28.70 4.05 -21.39
N PRO A 593 -28.83 2.73 -21.15
CA PRO A 593 -27.91 1.74 -21.71
C PRO A 593 -27.78 1.89 -23.22
N GLY A 594 -26.60 1.60 -23.75
CA GLY A 594 -26.29 1.71 -25.18
C GLY A 594 -26.02 3.13 -25.68
N SER A 595 -26.32 4.17 -24.89
CA SER A 595 -25.97 5.55 -25.27
C SER A 595 -24.45 5.73 -25.38
N VAL A 596 -24.04 6.54 -26.38
CA VAL A 596 -22.64 6.75 -26.74
C VAL A 596 -22.27 8.20 -26.48
N HIS A 597 -21.17 8.39 -25.78
CA HIS A 597 -20.67 9.70 -25.36
C HIS A 597 -19.22 9.86 -25.77
N ARG A 598 -18.86 11.06 -26.22
CA ARG A 598 -17.50 11.47 -26.59
C ARG A 598 -17.23 12.80 -25.96
N TYR A 599 -16.18 12.90 -25.17
CA TYR A 599 -15.90 14.12 -24.43
C TYR A 599 -14.40 14.33 -24.26
N ALA A 600 -14.00 15.60 -24.23
CA ALA A 600 -12.64 16.02 -24.01
C ALA A 600 -12.53 16.84 -22.73
N ALA A 601 -11.40 16.68 -22.03
CA ALA A 601 -11.11 17.43 -20.81
C ALA A 601 -9.63 17.79 -20.75
N VAL A 602 -9.31 18.76 -19.90
CA VAL A 602 -7.94 19.09 -19.52
C VAL A 602 -7.81 18.91 -18.02
N SER A 603 -6.67 18.40 -17.56
CA SER A 603 -6.34 18.30 -16.15
C SER A 603 -4.99 18.90 -15.82
N LEU A 604 -4.91 19.57 -14.67
CA LEU A 604 -3.69 20.00 -14.02
C LEU A 604 -3.58 19.28 -12.68
N TYR A 605 -2.47 18.59 -12.44
CA TYR A 605 -2.05 18.20 -11.10
C TYR A 605 -0.79 18.98 -10.76
N TYR A 606 -0.75 19.68 -9.63
CA TYR A 606 0.41 20.40 -9.15
C TYR A 606 0.70 20.02 -7.71
N GLU A 607 1.93 19.62 -7.44
CA GLU A 607 2.45 19.42 -6.09
C GLU A 607 3.52 20.46 -5.80
N THR A 608 3.34 21.16 -4.68
CA THR A 608 4.29 22.17 -4.22
C THR A 608 5.57 21.54 -3.65
N ASP A 609 6.54 22.36 -3.27
CA ASP A 609 7.76 21.91 -2.60
C ASP A 609 7.45 21.41 -1.17
N PHE A 610 7.15 20.11 -1.00
CA PHE A 610 6.78 19.50 0.28
C PHE A 610 7.88 19.57 1.36
N ARG A 611 9.08 20.01 1.00
CA ARG A 611 10.15 20.29 1.96
C ARG A 611 9.82 21.49 2.83
N LYS A 612 9.03 22.45 2.32
CA LYS A 612 8.59 23.65 3.05
C LYS A 612 7.53 23.32 4.10
N ASN A 613 7.40 24.17 5.12
CA ASN A 613 6.39 24.00 6.17
C ASN A 613 4.97 24.12 5.66
N ARG A 614 4.76 24.84 4.55
CA ARG A 614 3.47 24.89 3.84
C ARG A 614 3.63 24.14 2.55
N PHE A 615 2.78 23.15 2.36
CA PHE A 615 2.81 22.32 1.17
C PHE A 615 1.42 21.78 0.88
N GLY A 616 1.21 21.34 -0.34
CA GLY A 616 -0.07 20.84 -0.77
C GLY A 616 -0.08 20.37 -2.21
N THR A 617 -1.22 19.84 -2.59
CA THR A 617 -1.52 19.37 -3.94
C THR A 617 -2.78 20.07 -4.45
N LEU A 618 -2.77 20.38 -5.75
CA LEU A 618 -3.91 20.90 -6.48
C LEU A 618 -4.17 19.98 -7.67
N TRP A 619 -5.35 19.38 -7.73
CA TRP A 619 -5.82 18.64 -8.90
C TRP A 619 -7.06 19.33 -9.45
N ILE A 620 -7.03 19.67 -10.73
CA ILE A 620 -8.15 20.27 -11.46
C ILE A 620 -8.38 19.42 -12.70
N LYS A 621 -9.64 19.06 -12.98
CA LYS A 621 -10.06 18.51 -14.28
C LYS A 621 -11.32 19.24 -14.73
N THR A 622 -11.33 19.73 -15.97
CA THR A 622 -12.45 20.50 -16.52
C THR A 622 -12.64 20.21 -17.99
N GLY A 623 -13.89 20.28 -18.46
CA GLY A 623 -14.23 20.07 -19.86
C GLY A 623 -15.61 19.46 -20.00
N GLN A 624 -15.74 18.58 -20.99
CA GLN A 624 -16.97 17.85 -21.28
C GLN A 624 -17.08 16.61 -20.40
N TYR A 625 -18.31 16.23 -20.04
CA TYR A 625 -18.63 15.05 -19.25
C TYR A 625 -19.94 14.45 -19.75
N PHE A 626 -19.86 13.27 -20.37
CA PHE A 626 -21.00 12.67 -21.08
C PHE A 626 -21.60 13.65 -22.12
N ASN A 627 -22.86 14.03 -21.96
CA ASN A 627 -23.59 14.98 -22.80
C ASN A 627 -23.58 16.42 -22.25
N GLY A 628 -22.79 16.69 -21.22
CA GLY A 628 -22.69 17.99 -20.56
C GLY A 628 -21.25 18.41 -20.27
N ASN A 629 -21.06 19.23 -19.25
CA ASN A 629 -19.77 19.76 -18.82
C ASN A 629 -19.54 19.51 -17.33
N PHE A 630 -18.28 19.52 -16.92
CA PHE A 630 -17.91 19.39 -15.52
C PHE A 630 -16.68 20.22 -15.16
N VAL A 631 -16.59 20.52 -13.86
CA VAL A 631 -15.38 21.03 -13.22
C VAL A 631 -15.18 20.23 -11.94
N GLN A 632 -14.01 19.65 -11.77
CA GLN A 632 -13.59 19.00 -10.53
C GLN A 632 -12.30 19.66 -10.04
N VAL A 633 -12.28 20.00 -8.75
CA VAL A 633 -11.17 20.62 -8.06
C VAL A 633 -10.95 19.87 -6.75
N THR A 634 -9.77 19.31 -6.57
CA THR A 634 -9.33 18.71 -5.31
C THR A 634 -8.12 19.48 -4.82
N VAL A 635 -8.20 20.00 -3.60
CA VAL A 635 -7.13 20.74 -2.93
C VAL A 635 -6.78 20.04 -1.63
N ASN A 636 -5.51 19.73 -1.44
CA ASN A 636 -4.98 19.32 -0.15
C ASN A 636 -3.94 20.36 0.27
N LEU A 637 -4.20 21.04 1.39
CA LEU A 637 -3.27 22.01 1.98
C LEU A 637 -2.79 21.47 3.32
N ASN A 638 -1.49 21.55 3.58
CA ASN A 638 -0.89 21.11 4.84
C ASN A 638 0.08 22.15 5.37
N GLN A 639 0.10 22.27 6.69
CA GLN A 639 1.04 23.06 7.47
C GLN A 639 1.76 22.11 8.44
N LYS A 640 3.05 21.89 8.23
CA LYS A 640 3.93 21.23 9.20
C LYS A 640 4.15 22.16 10.39
N VAL A 641 3.90 21.64 11.57
CA VAL A 641 4.23 22.23 12.87
C VAL A 641 5.31 21.36 13.47
N GLN A 642 6.52 21.48 12.94
CA GLN A 642 7.61 20.55 13.24
C GLN A 642 8.13 20.70 14.68
N PRO A 643 8.50 19.60 15.35
CA PRO A 643 8.30 18.18 14.97
C PRO A 643 6.94 17.62 15.41
N TRP A 644 6.08 18.47 15.98
CA TRP A 644 4.85 18.08 16.65
C TRP A 644 3.79 17.50 15.72
N GLY A 645 3.76 17.83 14.43
CA GLY A 645 2.79 17.22 13.54
C GLY A 645 2.41 18.06 12.33
N THR A 646 1.25 17.76 11.77
CA THR A 646 0.71 18.43 10.58
C THR A 646 -0.77 18.74 10.76
N VAL A 647 -1.16 19.97 10.41
CA VAL A 647 -2.56 20.36 10.26
C VAL A 647 -2.84 20.52 8.78
N GLY A 648 -3.99 20.05 8.32
CA GLY A 648 -4.33 20.12 6.90
C GLY A 648 -5.81 20.36 6.64
N LEU A 649 -6.09 20.69 5.39
CA LEU A 649 -7.42 20.92 4.85
C LEU A 649 -7.53 20.16 3.53
N ASN A 650 -8.53 19.30 3.43
CA ASN A 650 -8.94 18.67 2.18
C ASN A 650 -10.20 19.36 1.68
N VAL A 651 -10.23 19.72 0.40
CA VAL A 651 -11.40 20.27 -0.27
C VAL A 651 -11.58 19.50 -1.57
N ASP A 652 -12.74 18.87 -1.72
CA ASP A 652 -13.19 18.28 -2.97
C ASP A 652 -14.40 19.07 -3.46
N PHE A 653 -14.37 19.51 -4.71
CA PHE A 653 -15.45 20.24 -5.35
C PHE A 653 -15.70 19.66 -6.74
N ASN A 654 -16.94 19.31 -7.03
CA ASN A 654 -17.38 18.76 -8.29
C ASN A 654 -18.64 19.49 -8.72
N ARG A 655 -18.62 20.14 -9.89
CA ARG A 655 -19.80 20.73 -10.50
C ARG A 655 -20.08 20.02 -11.81
N ILE A 656 -21.28 19.46 -11.94
CA ILE A 656 -21.73 18.70 -13.09
C ILE A 656 -22.95 19.42 -13.68
N GLN A 657 -22.86 19.75 -14.97
CA GLN A 657 -23.90 20.45 -15.71
C GLN A 657 -24.32 19.60 -16.90
N LEU A 658 -25.52 19.04 -16.84
CA LEU A 658 -26.11 18.23 -17.90
C LEU A 658 -27.28 18.98 -18.55
N PRO A 659 -27.56 18.74 -19.85
CA PRO A 659 -28.74 19.29 -20.49
C PRO A 659 -30.03 18.65 -19.92
N LYS A 660 -31.13 19.41 -19.90
CA LYS A 660 -32.46 18.87 -19.56
C LYS A 660 -32.78 17.65 -20.46
N PRO A 661 -33.43 16.59 -19.95
CA PRO A 661 -34.05 16.48 -18.62
C PRO A 661 -33.12 15.96 -17.51
N TYR A 662 -31.83 15.78 -17.78
CA TYR A 662 -30.87 15.27 -16.78
C TYR A 662 -30.55 16.33 -15.73
N ALA A 663 -30.36 15.89 -14.48
CA ALA A 663 -30.12 16.78 -13.36
C ALA A 663 -28.70 17.39 -13.39
N ASN A 664 -28.59 18.62 -12.92
CA ASN A 664 -27.30 19.22 -12.55
C ASN A 664 -26.99 18.84 -11.09
N ASN A 665 -25.71 18.76 -10.73
CA ASN A 665 -25.32 18.60 -9.34
C ASN A 665 -24.04 19.37 -9.00
N THR A 666 -23.97 19.85 -7.76
CA THR A 666 -22.75 20.43 -7.19
C THR A 666 -22.44 19.68 -5.92
N LEU A 667 -21.40 18.84 -5.96
CA LEU A 667 -20.95 18.04 -4.83
C LEU A 667 -19.68 18.66 -4.25
N TYR A 668 -19.60 18.80 -2.94
CA TYR A 668 -18.41 19.25 -2.26
C TYR A 668 -18.24 18.55 -0.92
N ALA A 669 -16.97 18.33 -0.58
CA ALA A 669 -16.56 17.85 0.71
C ALA A 669 -15.43 18.73 1.25
N ILE A 670 -15.49 19.04 2.53
CA ILE A 670 -14.48 19.83 3.23
C ILE A 670 -14.08 19.06 4.48
N GLY A 671 -12.79 18.78 4.60
CA GLY A 671 -12.25 17.91 5.64
C GLY A 671 -10.98 18.48 6.27
N PRO A 672 -11.07 19.43 7.22
CA PRO A 672 -9.95 19.74 8.09
C PRO A 672 -9.50 18.49 8.86
N LYS A 673 -8.18 18.33 8.97
CA LYS A 673 -7.52 17.24 9.68
C LYS A 673 -6.37 17.75 10.52
N ALA A 674 -6.07 17.07 11.61
CA ALA A 674 -4.87 17.31 12.40
C ALA A 674 -4.26 15.99 12.85
N ASP A 675 -2.95 15.86 12.64
CA ASP A 675 -2.11 14.80 13.16
C ASP A 675 -1.10 15.45 14.10
N ILE A 676 -1.31 15.30 15.41
CA ILE A 676 -0.52 15.94 16.46
C ILE A 676 0.16 14.86 17.31
N SER A 677 1.43 15.07 17.59
CA SER A 677 2.26 14.26 18.48
C SER A 677 2.66 15.14 19.65
N PHE A 678 2.26 14.78 20.87
CA PHE A 678 2.69 15.47 22.09
C PHE A 678 4.06 14.96 22.57
N SER A 679 4.38 13.71 22.22
CA SER A 679 5.66 13.06 22.46
C SER A 679 5.87 11.94 21.42
N LYS A 680 6.93 11.15 21.57
CA LYS A 680 7.13 9.90 20.79
C LYS A 680 6.20 8.75 21.23
N SER A 681 5.33 8.97 22.21
CA SER A 681 4.42 7.97 22.77
C SER A 681 2.96 8.43 22.90
N LEU A 682 2.65 9.73 22.73
CA LEU A 682 1.30 10.26 22.87
C LEU A 682 0.90 11.06 21.63
N PHE A 683 -0.18 10.63 20.98
CA PHE A 683 -0.63 11.15 19.70
C PHE A 683 -2.12 11.48 19.73
N PHE A 684 -2.50 12.48 18.95
CA PHE A 684 -3.88 12.86 18.67
C PHE A 684 -4.07 13.01 17.17
N ASN A 685 -5.02 12.28 16.62
CA ASN A 685 -5.45 12.40 15.23
C ASN A 685 -6.93 12.80 15.20
N THR A 686 -7.30 13.73 14.34
CA THR A 686 -8.69 14.08 14.11
C THR A 686 -8.95 14.43 12.65
N ILE A 687 -10.14 14.05 12.18
CA ILE A 687 -10.72 14.53 10.94
C ILE A 687 -12.17 14.93 11.23
N VAL A 688 -12.52 16.13 10.76
CA VAL A 688 -13.90 16.59 10.71
C VAL A 688 -14.22 16.77 9.25
N GLN A 689 -15.18 16.02 8.73
CA GLN A 689 -15.49 16.03 7.31
C GLN A 689 -16.98 16.28 7.10
N TYR A 690 -17.28 17.35 6.37
CA TYR A 690 -18.59 17.58 5.80
C TYR A 690 -18.62 17.07 4.36
N ASN A 691 -19.69 16.39 3.96
CA ASN A 691 -20.01 16.14 2.57
C ASN A 691 -21.49 16.39 2.31
N ASN A 692 -21.80 17.06 1.19
CA ASN A 692 -23.18 17.37 0.83
C ASN A 692 -23.87 16.25 0.01
N GLN A 693 -23.16 15.22 -0.43
CA GLN A 693 -23.76 14.10 -1.19
C GLN A 693 -24.66 13.24 -0.29
N ASN A 694 -24.19 12.96 0.92
CA ASN A 694 -24.93 12.21 1.93
C ASN A 694 -25.49 13.11 3.03
N GLU A 695 -25.36 14.43 2.87
CA GLU A 695 -25.72 15.44 3.86
C GLU A 695 -25.18 15.08 5.27
N ASN A 696 -23.92 14.65 5.34
CA ASN A 696 -23.33 14.09 6.55
C ASN A 696 -22.11 14.90 7.02
N LEU A 697 -22.12 15.27 8.31
CA LEU A 697 -20.95 15.71 9.05
C LEU A 697 -20.41 14.55 9.89
N ASN A 698 -19.23 14.06 9.52
CA ASN A 698 -18.49 13.06 10.28
C ASN A 698 -17.39 13.72 11.12
N VAL A 699 -17.30 13.31 12.39
CA VAL A 699 -16.17 13.59 13.26
C VAL A 699 -15.54 12.26 13.64
N TYR A 700 -14.23 12.16 13.45
CA TYR A 700 -13.41 11.08 13.99
C TYR A 700 -12.25 11.70 14.73
N ALA A 701 -12.09 11.37 16.01
CA ALA A 701 -10.98 11.80 16.84
C ALA A 701 -10.40 10.60 17.59
N ARG A 702 -9.07 10.50 17.64
CA ARG A 702 -8.35 9.42 18.30
C ARG A 702 -7.18 9.96 19.10
N VAL A 703 -7.17 9.64 20.40
CA VAL A 703 -5.96 9.70 21.23
C VAL A 703 -5.33 8.32 21.26
N GLN A 704 -4.01 8.25 21.06
CA GLN A 704 -3.22 7.03 21.15
C GLN A 704 -2.08 7.24 22.13
N TRP A 705 -2.00 6.40 23.15
CA TRP A 705 -0.88 6.34 24.08
C TRP A 705 -0.14 5.00 23.94
N ARG A 706 1.08 5.07 23.40
CA ARG A 706 2.00 3.95 23.27
C ARG A 706 2.90 3.83 24.50
N PHE A 707 2.44 3.10 25.50
CA PHE A 707 3.17 2.96 26.77
C PHE A 707 4.32 1.93 26.70
N ARG A 708 4.32 1.03 25.70
CA ARG A 708 5.40 0.11 25.37
C ARG A 708 5.46 -0.12 23.85
N PRO A 709 6.56 -0.64 23.28
CA PRO A 709 6.63 -0.95 21.85
C PRO A 709 5.43 -1.79 21.38
N LEU A 710 4.68 -1.25 20.41
CA LEU A 710 3.44 -1.82 19.84
C LEU A 710 2.27 -2.05 20.83
N SER A 711 2.44 -1.72 22.12
CA SER A 711 1.35 -1.79 23.11
C SER A 711 0.75 -0.40 23.28
N ASP A 712 -0.53 -0.31 22.94
CA ASP A 712 -1.22 0.94 22.73
C ASP A 712 -2.52 0.98 23.53
N PHE A 713 -2.81 2.14 24.10
CA PHE A 713 -4.12 2.48 24.62
C PHE A 713 -4.75 3.56 23.73
N TYR A 714 -5.97 3.31 23.27
CA TYR A 714 -6.71 4.19 22.39
C TYR A 714 -7.96 4.71 23.08
N ILE A 715 -8.26 5.99 22.85
CA ILE A 715 -9.59 6.57 23.04
C ILE A 715 -10.02 7.10 21.67
N ILE A 716 -11.14 6.58 21.16
CA ILE A 716 -11.68 6.91 19.84
C ILE A 716 -13.08 7.46 20.02
N TYR A 717 -13.32 8.64 19.46
CA TYR A 717 -14.63 9.26 19.38
C TYR A 717 -15.06 9.34 17.92
N THR A 718 -16.22 8.78 17.61
CA THR A 718 -16.85 8.89 16.29
C THR A 718 -18.23 9.50 16.44
N ASN A 719 -18.58 10.38 15.52
CA ASN A 719 -19.89 11.01 15.50
C ASN A 719 -20.31 11.32 14.07
N ASN A 720 -21.50 10.85 13.66
CA ASN A 720 -22.11 11.11 12.37
C ASN A 720 -23.42 11.85 12.55
N HIS A 721 -23.61 12.93 11.81
CA HIS A 721 -24.82 13.74 11.83
C HIS A 721 -25.32 14.01 10.43
N ASP A 722 -26.61 13.78 10.21
CA ASP A 722 -27.37 14.45 9.17
C ASP A 722 -27.34 15.96 9.43
N VAL A 723 -27.06 16.77 8.41
CA VAL A 723 -27.13 18.24 8.52
C VAL A 723 -28.51 18.80 8.24
N ASN A 724 -29.38 18.07 7.55
CA ASN A 724 -30.72 18.55 7.21
C ASN A 724 -31.78 17.42 7.20
N PRO A 725 -32.62 17.34 8.26
CA PRO A 725 -32.52 18.07 9.52
C PRO A 725 -31.26 17.70 10.31
N TRP A 726 -30.86 18.54 11.28
CA TRP A 726 -29.74 18.24 12.17
C TRP A 726 -30.08 17.07 13.09
N LEU A 727 -29.75 15.85 12.67
CA LEU A 727 -30.05 14.61 13.39
C LEU A 727 -28.80 13.78 13.53
N ARG A 728 -28.60 13.21 14.71
CA ARG A 728 -27.52 12.28 14.96
C ARG A 728 -27.85 10.93 14.31
N ARG A 729 -26.97 10.42 13.44
CA ARG A 729 -27.08 9.07 12.89
C ARG A 729 -26.54 8.04 13.89
N ASP A 730 -25.30 8.25 14.30
CA ASP A 730 -24.60 7.41 15.25
C ASP A 730 -23.48 8.17 15.96
N GLN A 731 -23.21 7.78 17.20
CA GLN A 731 -22.05 8.23 17.97
C GLN A 731 -21.45 7.05 18.72
N ALA A 732 -20.13 7.05 18.90
CA ALA A 732 -19.47 6.07 19.74
C ALA A 732 -18.25 6.69 20.45
N LEU A 733 -18.07 6.27 21.70
CA LEU A 733 -16.83 6.45 22.45
C LEU A 733 -16.26 5.06 22.74
N THR A 734 -15.07 4.80 22.21
CA THR A 734 -14.39 3.51 22.33
C THR A 734 -13.07 3.68 23.06
N ALA A 735 -12.87 2.88 24.11
CA ALA A 735 -11.58 2.68 24.75
C ALA A 735 -11.04 1.30 24.35
N LYS A 736 -9.78 1.23 23.94
CA LYS A 736 -9.14 -0.03 23.55
C LYS A 736 -7.74 -0.14 24.12
N LEU A 737 -7.45 -1.28 24.72
CA LEU A 737 -6.11 -1.66 25.18
C LEU A 737 -5.59 -2.82 24.33
N VAL A 738 -4.39 -2.66 23.78
CA VAL A 738 -3.63 -3.70 23.09
C VAL A 738 -2.30 -3.89 23.81
N TYR A 739 -1.97 -5.12 24.15
CA TYR A 739 -0.77 -5.41 24.94
C TYR A 739 0.04 -6.52 24.29
N TRP A 740 1.30 -6.25 23.94
CA TRP A 740 2.19 -7.23 23.32
C TRP A 740 3.07 -7.89 24.38
N LEU A 741 2.88 -9.20 24.60
CA LEU A 741 3.65 -10.03 25.53
C LEU A 741 4.91 -10.62 24.88
#